data_AF-A0A845SDZ9-F1
#
_entry.id   AF-A0A845SDZ9-F1
#
_cell.length_a   1.000
_cell.length_b   1.000
_cell.length_c   1.000
_cell.angle_alpha   90.00
_cell.angle_beta   90.00
_cell.angle_gamma   90.00
#
_symmetry.space_group_name_H-M   'P 1'
#
loop_
_entity.id
_entity.type
_entity.pdbx_description
1 polymer ?
#
loop_
_entity_poly.entity_id
_entity_poly.type
_entity_poly.pdbx_seq_one_letter_code
_entity_poly.pdbx_strand_id
1 'polypeptide(L)'
;MIKNIVNIFYWPWKETPTPESGVCARLVAQLEEIRQSDADLKNSSEATLIAQEIVKAPDLRGIDLSGLNLSNVDLHGKTLAWANLSEADLRKANLRDANLGGAKLGKTDLRKADLSYANLGGANLGGAKLGKADLSGANLGKADLSGTGLRKADLCYANLGGANLGKADLSGADLRMAGLCYANLGGANLGGAKLGDANLGKADLSGADLRKADLCYANLGGANLGKADLSGADLRQAKLRGADLRGADLRKANLRDANLGGAKLGGAKLGKADLSGADLRKADLCGAGLREATMHMVNLTGADLRKADLCGADLHRANLTWVNLTNARVMIDINTWMPLLSALGVFPRQLDGARLQLTLPDRWDETMLDRHLNHLNNTESGSLLKLIDSLGNNELKVQFALKLMKSLQHVDVSTVALPLLSILGKSPYSDEKHLSAWLDPICADFMQRYAGTVMPPLDEPVITALLYYFQRTPPLMLQHNHLFIQLISRGIPREDTLREKNIELYNRYLSDEQVIPYTRLNIFGNFKGRPDWSTPFADNYVLFSSRENGPVIMLSQHTLNGMLKPDPARPVWNHIFVYRGLENQSAGQYQLSELFEHDFHLFLGPYKEKERAAGFRKLLNAMQLGAMRPLFESATREKSCSEKLVSPEKREELKNIFDTLLDPSPENDRYFLKEAHYQAVMAASGLSAADLSQQARTLLCLAAVFIRYSSSAVFGTEYDSPIMLRYYAWALMAKANQLDSAVFDSGQFTNWTDSLLGLKGKFTCAAMLFHMMTEYSRKRFPEVLAGIMPPAWN
;
A
#
# COMPACT_ATOMS: atom_id res chain seq x y z
N MET A 1 36.76 -26.09 9.40
CA MET A 1 37.18 -26.54 10.74
C MET A 1 36.00 -27.08 11.56
N ILE A 2 35.11 -27.87 10.94
CA ILE A 2 33.96 -28.53 11.58
C ILE A 2 34.24 -30.02 11.46
N LYS A 3 34.77 -30.66 12.51
CA LYS A 3 34.85 -32.14 12.58
C LYS A 3 35.08 -32.78 13.97
N ASN A 4 35.14 -32.02 15.08
CA ASN A 4 35.45 -32.59 16.41
C ASN A 4 34.35 -32.51 17.49
N ILE A 5 33.06 -32.34 17.15
CA ILE A 5 31.99 -32.17 18.18
C ILE A 5 31.16 -33.45 18.48
N VAL A 6 31.44 -34.61 17.88
CA VAL A 6 30.48 -35.75 17.97
C VAL A 6 30.78 -36.82 19.05
N ASN A 7 31.84 -36.72 19.85
CA ASN A 7 32.18 -37.78 20.84
C ASN A 7 32.14 -37.35 22.34
N ILE A 8 31.06 -36.72 22.82
CA ILE A 8 30.86 -36.41 24.26
C ILE A 8 29.60 -37.09 24.86
N PHE A 9 29.03 -38.09 24.18
CA PHE A 9 28.01 -38.95 24.80
C PHE A 9 28.65 -40.26 25.23
N TYR A 10 28.48 -40.61 26.51
CA TYR A 10 29.02 -41.76 27.26
C TYR A 10 30.27 -41.49 28.12
N TRP A 11 30.05 -40.90 29.29
CA TRP A 11 30.88 -41.17 30.47
C TRP A 11 30.13 -42.18 31.36
N PRO A 12 30.66 -43.40 31.59
CA PRO A 12 29.97 -44.41 32.38
C PRO A 12 30.02 -44.07 33.88
N TRP A 13 28.87 -44.15 34.54
CA TRP A 13 28.71 -44.03 35.98
C TRP A 13 29.21 -45.32 36.65
N LYS A 14 30.31 -45.26 37.40
CA LYS A 14 30.75 -46.33 38.31
C LYS A 14 31.17 -45.75 39.66
N GLU A 15 30.87 -46.55 40.69
CA GLU A 15 30.97 -46.32 42.13
C GLU A 15 32.31 -45.76 42.62
N THR A 16 32.25 -45.10 43.78
CA THR A 16 33.35 -44.45 44.51
C THR A 16 34.46 -45.42 44.95
N PRO A 17 35.71 -45.28 44.45
CA PRO A 17 36.88 -45.84 45.10
C PRO A 17 37.49 -44.80 46.05
N THR A 18 37.91 -45.23 47.24
CA THR A 18 38.64 -44.42 48.22
C THR A 18 40.05 -44.06 47.73
N PRO A 19 40.64 -42.94 48.15
CA PRO A 19 42.01 -42.57 47.79
C PRO A 19 43.01 -43.66 48.22
N GLU A 20 43.87 -44.07 47.28
CA GLU A 20 44.91 -45.07 47.49
C GLU A 20 45.87 -44.67 48.64
N SER A 21 46.34 -45.68 49.38
CA SER A 21 47.16 -45.55 50.59
C SER A 21 48.52 -44.90 50.30
N GLY A 22 48.81 -43.75 50.95
CA GLY A 22 50.06 -43.02 50.76
C GLY A 22 50.17 -41.69 51.50
N VAL A 23 51.06 -40.80 51.02
CA VAL A 23 51.31 -39.44 51.56
C VAL A 23 50.04 -38.58 51.56
N CYS A 24 49.19 -38.71 50.53
CA CYS A 24 47.93 -37.96 50.42
C CYS A 24 46.95 -38.30 51.56
N ALA A 25 46.83 -39.57 51.95
CA ALA A 25 45.97 -40.00 53.06
C ALA A 25 46.41 -39.41 54.42
N ARG A 26 47.73 -39.28 54.65
CA ARG A 26 48.28 -38.64 55.85
C ARG A 26 47.99 -37.14 55.88
N LEU A 27 48.17 -36.45 54.75
CA LEU A 27 47.86 -35.01 54.63
C LEU A 27 46.36 -34.74 54.80
N VAL A 28 45.48 -35.64 54.30
CA VAL A 28 44.03 -35.55 54.51
C VAL A 28 43.68 -35.70 55.99
N ALA A 29 44.27 -36.66 56.70
CA ALA A 29 44.06 -36.81 58.14
C ALA A 29 44.52 -35.58 58.94
N GLN A 30 45.66 -34.98 58.57
CA GLN A 30 46.13 -33.73 59.17
C GLN A 30 45.15 -32.57 58.93
N LEU A 31 44.58 -32.45 57.72
CA LEU A 31 43.53 -31.47 57.47
C LEU A 31 42.28 -31.71 58.32
N GLU A 32 41.90 -32.97 58.57
CA GLU A 32 40.76 -33.29 59.43
C GLU A 32 40.98 -32.87 60.89
N GLU A 33 42.21 -33.00 61.41
CA GLU A 33 42.56 -32.50 62.75
C GLU A 33 42.49 -30.96 62.84
N ILE A 34 42.99 -30.25 61.81
CA ILE A 34 42.90 -28.79 61.73
C ILE A 34 41.43 -28.36 61.64
N ARG A 35 40.60 -29.05 60.86
CA ARG A 35 39.15 -28.80 60.76
C ARG A 35 38.43 -28.88 62.10
N GLN A 36 38.90 -29.72 63.03
CA GLN A 36 38.31 -29.84 64.37
C GLN A 36 38.76 -28.74 65.33
N SER A 37 39.90 -28.09 65.05
CA SER A 37 40.53 -27.12 65.95
C SER A 37 40.44 -25.66 65.46
N ASP A 38 40.25 -25.43 64.16
CA ASP A 38 40.14 -24.10 63.55
C ASP A 38 38.84 -23.97 62.73
N ALA A 39 38.01 -23.01 63.13
CA ALA A 39 36.75 -22.72 62.46
C ALA A 39 36.91 -21.86 61.19
N ASP A 40 38.06 -21.19 60.99
CA ASP A 40 38.34 -20.31 59.84
C ASP A 40 39.49 -20.83 58.97
N LEU A 41 39.28 -22.02 58.42
CA LEU A 41 40.21 -22.71 57.51
C LEU A 41 40.65 -21.86 56.31
N LYS A 42 39.86 -20.85 55.93
CA LYS A 42 40.13 -19.99 54.79
C LYS A 42 41.32 -19.06 55.02
N ASN A 43 41.58 -18.69 56.28
CA ASN A 43 42.68 -17.81 56.67
C ASN A 43 43.82 -18.57 57.37
N SER A 44 43.69 -19.89 57.56
CA SER A 44 44.72 -20.73 58.15
C SER A 44 45.89 -20.96 57.18
N SER A 45 47.08 -20.48 57.55
CA SER A 45 48.31 -20.68 56.78
C SER A 45 48.73 -22.16 56.74
N GLU A 46 48.49 -22.89 57.82
CA GLU A 46 48.81 -24.32 57.93
C GLU A 46 47.89 -25.15 57.01
N ALA A 47 46.57 -24.92 57.08
CA ALA A 47 45.62 -25.58 56.20
C ALA A 47 45.90 -25.28 54.72
N THR A 48 46.30 -24.04 54.40
CA THR A 48 46.67 -23.62 53.04
C THR A 48 47.90 -24.38 52.53
N LEU A 49 48.94 -24.55 53.36
CA LEU A 49 50.16 -25.25 52.96
C LEU A 49 49.91 -26.74 52.73
N ILE A 50 49.12 -27.38 53.60
CA ILE A 50 48.73 -28.78 53.42
C ILE A 50 47.86 -28.94 52.17
N ALA A 51 46.93 -28.03 51.93
CA ALA A 51 46.10 -28.04 50.73
C ALA A 51 46.93 -27.92 49.44
N GLN A 52 47.98 -27.07 49.44
CA GLN A 52 48.91 -26.93 48.32
C GLN A 52 49.71 -28.22 48.02
N GLU A 53 50.01 -29.03 49.04
CA GLU A 53 50.64 -30.34 48.83
C GLU A 53 49.64 -31.38 48.32
N ILE A 54 48.44 -31.42 48.88
CA ILE A 54 47.38 -32.35 48.47
C ILE A 54 47.03 -32.18 46.99
N VAL A 55 46.88 -30.94 46.52
CA VAL A 55 46.48 -30.68 45.12
C VAL A 55 47.53 -31.11 44.09
N LYS A 56 48.77 -31.44 44.50
CA LYS A 56 49.77 -32.01 43.59
C LYS A 56 49.38 -33.41 43.10
N ALA A 57 48.57 -34.14 43.86
CA ALA A 57 48.07 -35.45 43.45
C ALA A 57 47.26 -35.35 42.13
N PRO A 58 47.35 -36.35 41.23
CA PRO A 58 46.62 -36.34 39.96
C PRO A 58 45.13 -36.69 40.12
N ASP A 59 44.80 -37.53 41.12
CA ASP A 59 43.42 -37.91 41.46
C ASP A 59 43.07 -37.37 42.85
N LEU A 60 42.02 -36.56 42.88
CA LEU A 60 41.45 -35.89 44.05
C LEU A 60 39.97 -36.28 44.20
N ARG A 61 39.56 -37.44 43.69
CA ARG A 61 38.19 -37.91 43.77
C ARG A 61 37.71 -38.05 45.22
N GLY A 62 36.52 -37.51 45.50
CA GLY A 62 35.86 -37.63 46.80
C GLY A 62 36.53 -36.91 47.96
N ILE A 63 37.62 -36.18 47.73
CA ILE A 63 38.38 -35.50 48.79
C ILE A 63 37.60 -34.33 49.40
N ASP A 64 37.82 -34.03 50.69
CA ASP A 64 37.23 -32.85 51.34
C ASP A 64 38.22 -31.67 51.43
N LEU A 65 38.04 -30.72 50.52
CA LEU A 65 38.75 -29.46 50.43
C LEU A 65 37.85 -28.25 50.78
N SER A 66 36.72 -28.48 51.45
CA SER A 66 35.76 -27.43 51.80
C SER A 66 36.37 -26.35 52.70
N GLY A 67 35.99 -25.08 52.48
CA GLY A 67 36.44 -23.93 53.28
C GLY A 67 37.90 -23.51 53.08
N LEU A 68 38.71 -24.26 52.33
CA LEU A 68 40.14 -23.98 52.16
C LEU A 68 40.41 -22.81 51.20
N ASN A 69 41.56 -22.16 51.37
CA ASN A 69 42.07 -21.21 50.39
C ASN A 69 42.93 -21.92 49.33
N LEU A 70 42.36 -22.05 48.14
CA LEU A 70 42.95 -22.64 46.95
C LEU A 70 43.03 -21.60 45.81
N SER A 71 43.16 -20.31 46.16
CA SER A 71 43.22 -19.25 45.13
C SER A 71 44.48 -19.36 44.27
N ASN A 72 44.33 -19.16 42.97
CA ASN A 72 45.40 -19.29 41.95
C ASN A 72 46.04 -20.69 41.83
N VAL A 73 45.42 -21.73 42.40
CA VAL A 73 45.94 -23.10 42.30
C VAL A 73 45.82 -23.62 40.86
N ASP A 74 46.76 -24.50 40.46
CA ASP A 74 46.67 -25.24 39.21
C ASP A 74 46.12 -26.65 39.43
N LEU A 75 44.90 -26.87 38.93
CA LEU A 75 44.14 -28.11 38.95
C LEU A 75 43.80 -28.59 37.53
N HIS A 76 44.52 -28.10 36.52
CA HIS A 76 44.30 -28.46 35.12
C HIS A 76 44.28 -29.97 34.89
N GLY A 77 43.24 -30.47 34.22
CA GLY A 77 43.08 -31.87 33.83
C GLY A 77 42.93 -32.87 34.99
N LYS A 78 42.87 -32.41 36.24
CA LYS A 78 42.78 -33.29 37.42
C LYS A 78 41.37 -33.86 37.59
N THR A 79 41.29 -35.01 38.27
CA THR A 79 40.00 -35.59 38.66
C THR A 79 39.61 -35.14 40.06
N LEU A 80 38.54 -34.35 40.16
CA LEU A 80 37.90 -33.88 41.40
C LEU A 80 36.44 -34.38 41.50
N ALA A 81 36.12 -35.48 40.82
CA ALA A 81 34.76 -36.01 40.81
C ALA A 81 34.30 -36.33 42.25
N TRP A 82 33.08 -35.92 42.60
CA TRP A 82 32.50 -36.04 43.94
C TRP A 82 33.29 -35.38 45.09
N ALA A 83 34.33 -34.58 44.81
CA ALA A 83 35.05 -33.85 45.83
C ALA A 83 34.15 -32.82 46.53
N ASN A 84 34.41 -32.56 47.81
CA ASN A 84 33.78 -31.49 48.56
C ASN A 84 34.68 -30.24 48.53
N LEU A 85 34.28 -29.24 47.76
CA LEU A 85 34.93 -27.94 47.61
C LEU A 85 34.05 -26.81 48.17
N SER A 86 32.99 -27.15 48.90
CA SER A 86 32.00 -26.19 49.39
C SER A 86 32.68 -25.07 50.20
N GLU A 87 32.27 -23.83 49.98
CA GLU A 87 32.80 -22.64 50.67
C GLU A 87 34.30 -22.34 50.45
N ALA A 88 35.01 -23.13 49.64
CA ALA A 88 36.43 -22.91 49.33
C ALA A 88 36.67 -21.62 48.51
N ASP A 89 37.89 -21.09 48.59
CA ASP A 89 38.37 -20.02 47.72
C ASP A 89 39.12 -20.61 46.53
N LEU A 90 38.54 -20.56 45.34
CA LEU A 90 39.17 -20.97 44.08
C LEU A 90 39.29 -19.77 43.12
N ARG A 91 39.40 -18.54 43.66
CA ARG A 91 39.56 -17.35 42.82
C ARG A 91 40.79 -17.50 41.94
N LYS A 92 40.61 -17.28 40.63
CA LYS A 92 41.67 -17.41 39.62
C LYS A 92 42.35 -18.78 39.54
N ALA A 93 41.76 -19.83 40.11
CA ALA A 93 42.28 -21.18 39.95
C ALA A 93 42.19 -21.63 38.48
N ASN A 94 43.14 -22.46 38.06
CA ASN A 94 43.11 -23.13 36.77
C ASN A 94 42.49 -24.53 36.94
N LEU A 95 41.24 -24.69 36.53
CA LEU A 95 40.45 -25.93 36.53
C LEU A 95 40.13 -26.37 35.10
N ARG A 96 40.87 -25.85 34.11
CA ARG A 96 40.68 -26.20 32.71
C ARG A 96 40.80 -27.70 32.51
N ASP A 97 39.90 -28.27 31.72
CA ASP A 97 39.82 -29.71 31.42
C ASP A 97 39.67 -30.62 32.66
N ALA A 98 39.40 -30.06 33.85
CA ALA A 98 39.25 -30.84 35.09
C ALA A 98 37.91 -31.60 35.13
N ASN A 99 37.90 -32.76 35.79
CA ASN A 99 36.69 -33.55 36.01
C ASN A 99 36.10 -33.31 37.41
N LEU A 100 35.09 -32.46 37.51
CA LEU A 100 34.33 -32.11 38.72
C LEU A 100 32.94 -32.76 38.75
N GLY A 101 32.73 -33.86 38.02
CA GLY A 101 31.43 -34.54 37.94
C GLY A 101 30.88 -34.88 39.34
N GLY A 102 29.67 -34.42 39.66
CA GLY A 102 29.03 -34.64 40.96
C GLY A 102 29.73 -33.97 42.16
N ALA A 103 30.71 -33.09 41.96
CA ALA A 103 31.39 -32.39 43.05
C ALA A 103 30.45 -31.43 43.82
N LYS A 104 30.72 -31.21 45.10
CA LYS A 104 30.04 -30.21 45.92
C LYS A 104 30.83 -28.91 45.90
N LEU A 105 30.29 -27.90 45.25
CA LEU A 105 30.86 -26.56 45.05
C LEU A 105 29.95 -25.47 45.64
N GLY A 106 29.03 -25.82 46.55
CA GLY A 106 28.09 -24.87 47.15
C GLY A 106 28.82 -23.68 47.77
N LYS A 107 28.38 -22.45 47.45
CA LYS A 107 28.94 -21.17 47.94
C LYS A 107 30.45 -20.96 47.70
N THR A 108 31.09 -21.77 46.87
CA THR A 108 32.52 -21.64 46.52
C THR A 108 32.79 -20.33 45.80
N ASP A 109 33.95 -19.72 46.03
CA ASP A 109 34.39 -18.51 45.31
C ASP A 109 35.27 -18.88 44.11
N LEU A 110 34.68 -18.93 42.91
CA LEU A 110 35.33 -19.25 41.64
C LEU A 110 35.53 -18.01 40.77
N ARG A 111 35.50 -16.79 41.34
CA ARG A 111 35.60 -15.56 40.54
C ARG A 111 36.90 -15.57 39.73
N LYS A 112 36.78 -15.36 38.42
CA LYS A 112 37.88 -15.36 37.45
C LYS A 112 38.65 -16.69 37.35
N ALA A 113 38.12 -17.81 37.84
CA ALA A 113 38.71 -19.12 37.61
C ALA A 113 38.57 -19.52 36.12
N ASP A 114 39.51 -20.31 35.63
CA ASP A 114 39.43 -20.97 34.33
C ASP A 114 38.86 -22.38 34.53
N LEU A 115 37.62 -22.60 34.12
CA LEU A 115 36.90 -23.88 34.07
C LEU A 115 36.62 -24.28 32.62
N SER A 116 37.36 -23.73 31.65
CA SER A 116 37.15 -24.03 30.24
C SER A 116 37.28 -25.54 30.01
N TYR A 117 36.32 -26.11 29.27
CA TYR A 117 36.21 -27.54 28.97
C TYR A 117 36.10 -28.48 30.19
N ALA A 118 35.91 -27.97 31.41
CA ALA A 118 35.76 -28.79 32.60
C ALA A 118 34.44 -29.59 32.57
N ASN A 119 34.46 -30.80 33.16
CA ASN A 119 33.25 -31.60 33.36
C ASN A 119 32.66 -31.35 34.75
N LEU A 120 31.56 -30.62 34.82
CA LEU A 120 30.77 -30.31 36.02
C LEU A 120 29.39 -31.02 36.02
N GLY A 121 29.22 -32.08 35.23
CA GLY A 121 27.95 -32.78 35.10
C GLY A 121 27.41 -33.22 36.47
N GLY A 122 26.18 -32.80 36.80
CA GLY A 122 25.53 -33.11 38.09
C GLY A 122 26.19 -32.50 39.33
N ALA A 123 27.16 -31.60 39.19
CA ALA A 123 27.79 -30.92 40.33
C ALA A 123 26.80 -29.97 41.03
N ASN A 124 27.00 -29.73 42.33
CA ASN A 124 26.23 -28.77 43.11
C ASN A 124 27.02 -27.47 43.26
N LEU A 125 26.67 -26.45 42.50
CA LEU A 125 27.24 -25.10 42.58
C LEU A 125 26.31 -24.10 43.30
N GLY A 126 25.28 -24.55 44.02
CA GLY A 126 24.29 -23.66 44.64
C GLY A 126 24.91 -22.49 45.40
N GLY A 127 24.58 -21.25 45.01
CA GLY A 127 25.11 -20.02 45.61
C GLY A 127 26.61 -19.72 45.36
N ALA A 128 27.30 -20.50 44.51
CA ALA A 128 28.70 -20.24 44.18
C ALA A 128 28.88 -18.90 43.42
N LYS A 129 30.07 -18.29 43.58
CA LYS A 129 30.43 -17.01 42.95
C LYS A 129 31.35 -17.27 41.77
N LEU A 130 30.81 -17.22 40.55
CA LEU A 130 31.52 -17.48 39.29
C LEU A 130 31.69 -16.21 38.44
N GLY A 131 31.60 -15.02 39.05
CA GLY A 131 31.68 -13.76 38.32
C GLY A 131 32.99 -13.64 37.52
N LYS A 132 32.86 -13.43 36.20
CA LYS A 132 33.97 -13.39 35.23
C LYS A 132 34.80 -14.68 35.14
N ALA A 133 34.29 -15.82 35.59
CA ALA A 133 34.94 -17.11 35.33
C ALA A 133 34.82 -17.48 33.84
N ASP A 134 35.77 -18.27 33.36
CA ASP A 134 35.70 -18.89 32.04
C ASP A 134 35.15 -20.32 32.19
N LEU A 135 33.97 -20.59 31.65
CA LEU A 135 33.33 -21.90 31.58
C LEU A 135 33.09 -22.29 30.11
N SER A 136 33.85 -21.69 29.18
CA SER A 136 33.67 -21.96 27.76
C SER A 136 33.89 -23.45 27.45
N GLY A 137 32.94 -24.05 26.73
CA GLY A 137 32.94 -25.48 26.42
C GLY A 137 32.74 -26.43 27.61
N ALA A 138 32.50 -25.93 28.83
CA ALA A 138 32.30 -26.78 30.00
C ALA A 138 31.01 -27.60 29.94
N ASN A 139 31.02 -28.79 30.53
CA ASN A 139 29.83 -29.63 30.66
C ASN A 139 29.18 -29.45 32.04
N LEU A 140 28.08 -28.71 32.10
CA LEU A 140 27.27 -28.44 33.29
C LEU A 140 25.91 -29.18 33.24
N GLY A 141 25.79 -30.23 32.42
CA GLY A 141 24.53 -30.97 32.26
C GLY A 141 23.99 -31.45 33.61
N LYS A 142 22.72 -31.12 33.89
CA LYS A 142 22.03 -31.43 35.17
C LYS A 142 22.69 -30.89 36.44
N ALA A 143 23.66 -29.97 36.34
CA ALA A 143 24.26 -29.33 37.52
C ALA A 143 23.25 -28.41 38.23
N ASP A 144 23.40 -28.26 39.54
CA ASP A 144 22.64 -27.28 40.32
C ASP A 144 23.43 -25.97 40.43
N LEU A 145 23.00 -24.95 39.69
CA LEU A 145 23.53 -23.60 39.70
C LEU A 145 22.55 -22.61 40.33
N SER A 146 21.60 -23.08 41.15
CA SER A 146 20.60 -22.20 41.74
C SER A 146 21.22 -21.10 42.59
N GLY A 147 20.77 -19.85 42.36
CA GLY A 147 21.30 -18.67 43.05
C GLY A 147 22.79 -18.37 42.82
N THR A 148 23.44 -18.98 41.82
CA THR A 148 24.85 -18.70 41.50
C THR A 148 25.06 -17.29 40.96
N GLY A 149 26.23 -16.70 41.25
CA GLY A 149 26.65 -15.42 40.69
C GLY A 149 27.55 -15.60 39.48
N LEU A 150 26.98 -15.66 38.27
CA LEU A 150 27.64 -15.85 36.97
C LEU A 150 27.84 -14.53 36.18
N ARG A 151 27.73 -13.38 36.85
CA ARG A 151 27.83 -12.07 36.20
C ARG A 151 29.09 -11.94 35.34
N LYS A 152 28.90 -11.67 34.04
CA LYS A 152 29.96 -11.56 33.03
C LYS A 152 30.87 -12.79 32.90
N ALA A 153 30.41 -13.98 33.30
CA ALA A 153 31.12 -15.23 33.02
C ALA A 153 31.06 -15.56 31.52
N ASP A 154 32.06 -16.28 31.03
CA ASP A 154 32.05 -16.88 29.70
C ASP A 154 31.50 -18.30 29.80
N LEU A 155 30.44 -18.60 29.06
CA LEU A 155 29.75 -19.89 28.95
C LEU A 155 29.58 -20.25 27.46
N CYS A 156 30.37 -19.66 26.58
CA CYS A 156 30.32 -19.95 25.15
C CYS A 156 30.50 -21.45 24.92
N TYR A 157 29.63 -22.06 24.11
CA TYR A 157 29.63 -23.51 23.84
C TYR A 157 29.39 -24.44 25.04
N ALA A 158 29.08 -23.92 26.23
CA ALA A 158 28.85 -24.76 27.40
C ALA A 158 27.57 -25.61 27.25
N ASN A 159 27.60 -26.83 27.80
CA ASN A 159 26.43 -27.69 27.88
C ASN A 159 25.75 -27.54 29.25
N LEU A 160 24.59 -26.92 29.29
CA LEU A 160 23.74 -26.69 30.46
C LEU A 160 22.42 -27.48 30.37
N GLY A 161 22.36 -28.53 29.55
CA GLY A 161 21.14 -29.32 29.34
C GLY A 161 20.58 -29.84 30.66
N GLY A 162 19.34 -29.46 30.98
CA GLY A 162 18.65 -29.83 32.22
C GLY A 162 19.27 -29.26 33.51
N ALA A 163 20.19 -28.30 33.43
CA ALA A 163 20.78 -27.65 34.60
C ALA A 163 19.75 -26.76 35.33
N ASN A 164 19.93 -26.58 36.63
CA ASN A 164 19.10 -25.69 37.45
C ASN A 164 19.81 -24.36 37.69
N LEU A 165 19.45 -23.31 36.94
CA LEU A 165 19.91 -21.93 37.11
C LEU A 165 18.86 -21.02 37.75
N GLY A 166 17.89 -21.59 38.48
CA GLY A 166 16.83 -20.81 39.13
C GLY A 166 17.41 -19.69 40.00
N LYS A 167 16.95 -18.45 39.78
CA LYS A 167 17.42 -17.22 40.46
C LYS A 167 18.93 -16.91 40.33
N ALA A 168 19.64 -17.54 39.39
CA ALA A 168 21.05 -17.22 39.15
C ALA A 168 21.21 -15.81 38.55
N ASP A 169 22.34 -15.15 38.83
CA ASP A 169 22.72 -13.87 38.21
C ASP A 169 23.69 -14.10 37.05
N LEU A 170 23.16 -14.13 35.83
CA LEU A 170 23.85 -14.26 34.55
C LEU A 170 23.98 -12.90 33.85
N SER A 171 23.83 -11.77 34.57
CA SER A 171 23.84 -10.45 33.92
C SER A 171 25.14 -10.20 33.14
N GLY A 172 24.99 -9.88 31.85
CA GLY A 172 26.09 -9.67 30.92
C GLY A 172 27.00 -10.89 30.68
N ALA A 173 26.58 -12.11 31.04
CA ALA A 173 27.31 -13.33 30.72
C ALA A 173 27.26 -13.64 29.21
N ASP A 174 28.26 -14.38 28.72
CA ASP A 174 28.35 -14.80 27.32
C ASP A 174 27.96 -16.28 27.19
N LEU A 175 26.75 -16.55 26.72
CA LEU A 175 26.17 -17.88 26.50
C LEU A 175 26.02 -18.20 25.01
N ARG A 176 26.77 -17.54 24.12
CA ARG A 176 26.65 -17.80 22.68
C ARG A 176 26.89 -19.28 22.38
N MET A 177 26.01 -19.86 21.56
CA MET A 177 26.04 -21.28 21.17
C MET A 177 25.97 -22.28 22.35
N ALA A 178 25.57 -21.84 23.56
CA ALA A 178 25.39 -22.74 24.69
C ALA A 178 24.15 -23.63 24.55
N GLY A 179 24.21 -24.85 25.09
CA GLY A 179 23.10 -25.81 25.10
C GLY A 179 22.33 -25.77 26.40
N LEU A 180 21.19 -25.10 26.46
CA LEU A 180 20.32 -24.96 27.65
C LEU A 180 18.99 -25.72 27.52
N CYS A 181 18.92 -26.77 26.69
CA CYS A 181 17.67 -27.48 26.50
C CYS A 181 17.17 -28.07 27.83
N TYR A 182 15.87 -27.89 28.13
CA TYR A 182 15.25 -28.29 29.40
C TYR A 182 15.85 -27.67 30.68
N ALA A 183 16.71 -26.65 30.59
CA ALA A 183 17.26 -25.99 31.77
C ALA A 183 16.18 -25.18 32.52
N ASN A 184 16.32 -25.08 33.83
CA ASN A 184 15.49 -24.21 34.66
C ASN A 184 16.21 -22.88 34.91
N LEU A 185 15.72 -21.79 34.33
CA LEU A 185 16.15 -20.41 34.52
C LEU A 185 15.05 -19.55 35.17
N GLY A 186 14.10 -20.16 35.88
CA GLY A 186 13.00 -19.46 36.53
C GLY A 186 13.51 -18.35 37.46
N GLY A 187 13.07 -17.11 37.20
CA GLY A 187 13.49 -15.91 37.93
C GLY A 187 14.97 -15.56 37.84
N ALA A 188 15.73 -16.12 36.89
CA ALA A 188 17.14 -15.78 36.69
C ALA A 188 17.30 -14.35 36.12
N ASN A 189 18.43 -13.71 36.42
CA ASN A 189 18.80 -12.42 35.85
C ASN A 189 19.76 -12.61 34.67
N LEU A 190 19.26 -12.45 33.45
CA LEU A 190 19.99 -12.50 32.18
C LEU A 190 20.08 -11.11 31.52
N GLY A 191 19.93 -10.03 32.28
CA GLY A 191 19.98 -8.68 31.74
C GLY A 191 21.28 -8.41 30.97
N GLY A 192 21.16 -8.07 29.69
CA GLY A 192 22.29 -7.84 28.78
C GLY A 192 23.16 -9.06 28.47
N ALA A 193 22.71 -10.28 28.79
CA ALA A 193 23.42 -11.51 28.43
C ALA A 193 23.46 -11.72 26.91
N LYS A 194 24.49 -12.39 26.42
CA LYS A 194 24.62 -12.78 25.01
C LYS A 194 24.22 -14.25 24.86
N LEU A 195 23.12 -14.50 24.18
CA LEU A 195 22.52 -15.83 23.95
C LEU A 195 22.38 -16.12 22.45
N GLY A 196 23.14 -15.40 21.60
CA GLY A 196 23.15 -15.64 20.16
C GLY A 196 23.40 -17.11 19.83
N ASP A 197 22.55 -17.69 18.98
CA ASP A 197 22.58 -19.11 18.59
C ASP A 197 22.43 -20.13 19.74
N ALA A 198 22.09 -19.71 20.97
CA ALA A 198 21.92 -20.62 22.09
C ALA A 198 20.68 -21.53 21.91
N ASN A 199 20.74 -22.74 22.44
CA ASN A 199 19.63 -23.70 22.39
C ASN A 199 18.90 -23.76 23.73
N LEU A 200 17.83 -22.98 23.87
CA LEU A 200 16.93 -22.93 25.03
C LEU A 200 15.62 -23.72 24.81
N GLY A 201 15.63 -24.72 23.91
CA GLY A 201 14.44 -25.51 23.61
C GLY A 201 13.82 -26.11 24.88
N LYS A 202 12.53 -25.83 25.12
CA LYS A 202 11.77 -26.25 26.31
C LYS A 202 12.39 -25.85 27.66
N ALA A 203 13.26 -24.85 27.70
CA ALA A 203 13.76 -24.28 28.96
C ALA A 203 12.65 -23.54 29.71
N ASP A 204 12.75 -23.47 31.04
CA ASP A 204 11.88 -22.64 31.88
C ASP A 204 12.57 -21.31 32.18
N LEU A 205 12.11 -20.22 31.57
CA LEU A 205 12.55 -18.84 31.77
C LEU A 205 11.43 -18.00 32.43
N SER A 206 10.49 -18.64 33.12
CA SER A 206 9.36 -17.93 33.71
C SER A 206 9.83 -16.88 34.72
N GLY A 207 9.34 -15.64 34.56
CA GLY A 207 9.73 -14.50 35.38
C GLY A 207 11.20 -14.08 35.29
N ALA A 208 11.97 -14.59 34.33
CA ALA A 208 13.37 -14.18 34.14
C ALA A 208 13.50 -12.74 33.65
N ASP A 209 14.60 -12.07 34.01
CA ASP A 209 14.97 -10.75 33.48
C ASP A 209 15.90 -10.94 32.27
N LEU A 210 15.39 -10.71 31.06
CA LEU A 210 16.09 -10.79 29.79
C LEU A 210 16.24 -9.40 29.14
N ARG A 211 16.13 -8.32 29.92
CA ARG A 211 16.18 -6.96 29.38
C ARG A 211 17.46 -6.73 28.60
N LYS A 212 17.31 -6.25 27.37
CA LYS A 212 18.43 -5.99 26.44
C LYS A 212 19.35 -7.19 26.19
N ALA A 213 18.90 -8.42 26.46
CA ALA A 213 19.65 -9.61 26.09
C ALA A 213 19.69 -9.77 24.56
N ASP A 214 20.78 -10.34 24.06
CA ASP A 214 20.93 -10.72 22.65
C ASP A 214 20.54 -12.19 22.49
N LEU A 215 19.38 -12.45 21.90
CA LEU A 215 18.81 -13.77 21.60
C LEU A 215 18.76 -14.01 20.08
N CYS A 216 19.58 -13.30 19.30
CA CYS A 216 19.58 -13.42 17.85
C CYS A 216 19.85 -14.89 17.45
N TYR A 217 19.03 -15.45 16.55
CA TYR A 217 19.08 -16.86 16.13
C TYR A 217 18.85 -17.92 17.22
N ALA A 218 18.57 -17.54 18.47
CA ALA A 218 18.39 -18.50 19.56
C ALA A 218 17.18 -19.42 19.33
N ASN A 219 17.31 -20.68 19.76
CA ASN A 219 16.22 -21.65 19.74
C ASN A 219 15.46 -21.65 21.08
N LEU A 220 14.27 -21.09 21.10
CA LEU A 220 13.34 -21.03 22.24
C LEU A 220 12.08 -21.86 21.98
N GLY A 221 12.13 -22.83 21.08
CA GLY A 221 10.98 -23.66 20.71
C GLY A 221 10.37 -24.36 21.93
N GLY A 222 9.10 -24.08 22.21
CA GLY A 222 8.37 -24.60 23.37
C GLY A 222 8.91 -24.16 24.74
N ALA A 223 9.77 -23.13 24.81
CA ALA A 223 10.25 -22.59 26.08
C ALA A 223 9.13 -21.87 26.85
N ASN A 224 9.22 -21.85 28.18
CA ASN A 224 8.32 -21.10 29.05
C ASN A 224 8.93 -19.74 29.40
N LEU A 225 8.44 -18.66 28.81
CA LEU A 225 8.81 -17.26 29.06
C LEU A 225 7.68 -16.50 29.77
N GLY A 226 6.76 -17.20 30.44
CA GLY A 226 5.62 -16.59 31.12
C GLY A 226 6.09 -15.51 32.11
N LYS A 227 5.53 -14.30 31.98
CA LYS A 227 5.87 -13.12 32.80
C LYS A 227 7.35 -12.69 32.77
N ALA A 228 8.18 -13.19 31.85
CA ALA A 228 9.55 -12.73 31.69
C ALA A 228 9.62 -11.28 31.19
N ASP A 229 10.69 -10.56 31.53
CA ASP A 229 10.96 -9.21 31.03
C ASP A 229 11.99 -9.28 29.90
N LEU A 230 11.53 -9.20 28.66
CA LEU A 230 12.34 -9.14 27.44
C LEU A 230 12.40 -7.71 26.87
N SER A 231 12.14 -6.67 27.68
CA SER A 231 12.07 -5.32 27.15
C SER A 231 13.41 -4.87 26.54
N GLY A 232 13.35 -4.41 25.29
CA GLY A 232 14.53 -4.03 24.51
C GLY A 232 15.47 -5.19 24.11
N ALA A 233 15.08 -6.45 24.26
CA ALA A 233 15.88 -7.59 23.82
C ALA A 233 15.93 -7.70 22.28
N ASP A 234 17.03 -8.28 21.76
CA ASP A 234 17.17 -8.61 20.34
C ASP A 234 16.83 -10.09 20.11
N LEU A 235 15.69 -10.37 19.48
CA LEU A 235 15.20 -11.70 19.12
C LEU A 235 15.15 -11.88 17.59
N ARG A 236 15.96 -11.15 16.82
CA ARG A 236 15.99 -11.31 15.35
C ARG A 236 16.24 -12.76 14.96
N GLN A 237 15.39 -13.28 14.09
CA GLN A 237 15.43 -14.68 13.60
C GLN A 237 15.37 -15.76 14.71
N ALA A 238 14.95 -15.41 15.92
CA ALA A 238 14.78 -16.38 17.00
C ALA A 238 13.67 -17.39 16.67
N LYS A 239 13.83 -18.64 17.11
CA LYS A 239 12.86 -19.73 16.92
C LYS A 239 12.01 -19.89 18.17
N LEU A 240 10.82 -19.33 18.18
CA LEU A 240 9.86 -19.29 19.30
C LEU A 240 8.61 -20.15 19.06
N ARG A 241 8.65 -21.10 18.12
CA ARG A 241 7.48 -21.92 17.76
C ARG A 241 6.92 -22.63 19.00
N GLY A 242 5.64 -22.39 19.30
CA GLY A 242 4.94 -22.98 20.45
C GLY A 242 5.42 -22.51 21.83
N ALA A 243 6.27 -21.48 21.92
CA ALA A 243 6.73 -20.93 23.21
C ALA A 243 5.58 -20.28 23.99
N ASP A 244 5.68 -20.28 25.32
CA ASP A 244 4.72 -19.62 26.22
C ASP A 244 5.25 -18.26 26.65
N LEU A 245 4.67 -17.18 26.14
CA LEU A 245 5.02 -15.79 26.41
C LEU A 245 3.89 -15.06 27.15
N ARG A 246 2.98 -15.79 27.82
CA ARG A 246 1.81 -15.18 28.47
C ARG A 246 2.23 -14.15 29.52
N GLY A 247 1.72 -12.93 29.37
CA GLY A 247 2.04 -11.80 30.25
C GLY A 247 3.49 -11.31 30.21
N ALA A 248 4.32 -11.78 29.25
CA ALA A 248 5.70 -11.32 29.11
C ALA A 248 5.76 -9.84 28.67
N ASP A 249 6.85 -9.16 29.03
CA ASP A 249 7.13 -7.80 28.59
C ASP A 249 8.11 -7.80 27.42
N LEU A 250 7.62 -7.50 26.22
CA LEU A 250 8.38 -7.41 24.97
C LEU A 250 8.44 -5.97 24.47
N ARG A 251 8.19 -4.97 25.31
CA ARG A 251 8.19 -3.56 24.87
C ARG A 251 9.54 -3.20 24.25
N LYS A 252 9.51 -2.60 23.06
CA LYS A 252 10.70 -2.20 22.28
C LYS A 252 11.65 -3.37 21.91
N ALA A 253 11.22 -4.62 22.04
CA ALA A 253 12.02 -5.75 21.61
C ALA A 253 12.08 -5.82 20.07
N ASN A 254 13.16 -6.36 19.53
CA ASN A 254 13.33 -6.60 18.10
C ASN A 254 13.05 -8.07 17.80
N LEU A 255 11.90 -8.39 17.19
CA LEU A 255 11.48 -9.73 16.78
C LEU A 255 11.50 -9.88 15.25
N ARG A 256 12.31 -9.10 14.53
CA ARG A 256 12.35 -9.15 13.07
C ARG A 256 12.64 -10.57 12.58
N ASP A 257 11.84 -11.04 11.63
CA ASP A 257 11.99 -12.36 11.01
C ASP A 257 11.93 -13.53 12.02
N ALA A 258 11.41 -13.33 13.23
CA ALA A 258 11.30 -14.37 14.24
C ALA A 258 10.15 -15.34 13.94
N ASN A 259 10.30 -16.61 14.33
CA ASN A 259 9.28 -17.64 14.16
C ASN A 259 8.50 -17.85 15.47
N LEU A 260 7.31 -17.26 15.56
CA LEU A 260 6.37 -17.36 16.69
C LEU A 260 5.14 -18.22 16.36
N GLY A 261 5.24 -19.13 15.37
CA GLY A 261 4.10 -19.97 14.97
C GLY A 261 3.53 -20.77 16.15
N GLY A 262 2.23 -20.62 16.42
CA GLY A 262 1.55 -21.28 17.55
C GLY A 262 2.02 -20.85 18.95
N ALA A 263 2.78 -19.76 19.08
CA ALA A 263 3.20 -19.24 20.38
C ALA A 263 2.01 -18.67 21.18
N LYS A 264 2.12 -18.68 22.51
CA LYS A 264 1.09 -18.15 23.42
C LYS A 264 1.51 -16.80 23.96
N LEU A 265 0.99 -15.72 23.38
CA LEU A 265 1.26 -14.32 23.76
C LEU A 265 0.07 -13.66 24.50
N GLY A 266 -0.85 -14.44 25.08
CA GLY A 266 -2.00 -13.91 25.81
C GLY A 266 -1.58 -12.90 26.89
N GLY A 267 -2.09 -11.67 26.80
CA GLY A 267 -1.76 -10.56 27.70
C GLY A 267 -0.32 -10.03 27.62
N ALA A 268 0.48 -10.44 26.65
CA ALA A 268 1.86 -9.95 26.49
C ALA A 268 1.89 -8.46 26.11
N LYS A 269 2.94 -7.76 26.55
CA LYS A 269 3.15 -6.32 26.26
C LYS A 269 4.14 -6.17 25.11
N LEU A 270 3.67 -5.89 23.91
CA LEU A 270 4.47 -5.71 22.69
C LEU A 270 4.53 -4.26 22.20
N GLY A 271 4.23 -3.29 23.07
CA GLY A 271 4.21 -1.89 22.67
C GLY A 271 5.56 -1.43 22.11
N LYS A 272 5.56 -0.84 20.91
CA LYS A 272 6.76 -0.40 20.17
C LYS A 272 7.74 -1.52 19.81
N ALA A 273 7.33 -2.79 19.86
CA ALA A 273 8.16 -3.88 19.38
C ALA A 273 8.22 -3.88 17.85
N ASP A 274 9.32 -4.36 17.28
CA ASP A 274 9.48 -4.59 15.84
C ASP A 274 9.22 -6.07 15.55
N LEU A 275 8.11 -6.39 14.88
CA LEU A 275 7.71 -7.72 14.44
C LEU A 275 7.79 -7.86 12.92
N SER A 276 8.56 -7.01 12.24
CA SER A 276 8.59 -7.01 10.77
C SER A 276 9.04 -8.37 10.23
N GLY A 277 8.29 -8.93 9.28
CA GLY A 277 8.56 -10.25 8.69
C GLY A 277 8.36 -11.45 9.64
N ALA A 278 7.89 -11.25 10.87
CA ALA A 278 7.72 -12.35 11.83
C ALA A 278 6.58 -13.30 11.42
N ASP A 279 6.72 -14.58 11.76
CA ASP A 279 5.70 -15.62 11.56
C ASP A 279 4.89 -15.82 12.85
N LEU A 280 3.66 -15.32 12.89
CA LEU A 280 2.72 -15.45 14.00
C LEU A 280 1.53 -16.35 13.65
N ARG A 281 1.68 -17.25 12.67
CA ARG A 281 0.58 -18.14 12.26
C ARG A 281 0.05 -18.94 13.45
N LYS A 282 -1.27 -18.93 13.63
CA LYS A 282 -1.97 -19.62 14.72
C LYS A 282 -1.50 -19.23 16.13
N ALA A 283 -0.82 -18.10 16.30
CA ALA A 283 -0.43 -17.60 17.62
C ALA A 283 -1.65 -17.08 18.40
N ASP A 284 -1.61 -17.24 19.72
CA ASP A 284 -2.61 -16.66 20.63
C ASP A 284 -2.10 -15.31 21.14
N LEU A 285 -2.68 -14.22 20.65
CA LEU A 285 -2.40 -12.84 21.06
C LEU A 285 -3.59 -12.24 21.82
N CYS A 286 -4.44 -13.06 22.45
CA CYS A 286 -5.63 -12.58 23.15
C CYS A 286 -5.25 -11.59 24.26
N GLY A 287 -5.76 -10.36 24.18
CA GLY A 287 -5.45 -9.28 25.13
C GLY A 287 -4.02 -8.74 25.05
N ALA A 288 -3.24 -9.07 24.02
CA ALA A 288 -1.90 -8.53 23.85
C ALA A 288 -1.91 -7.02 23.55
N GLY A 289 -0.94 -6.29 24.10
CA GLY A 289 -0.78 -4.85 23.87
C GLY A 289 0.23 -4.58 22.75
N LEU A 290 -0.24 -4.27 21.54
CA LEU A 290 0.55 -4.04 20.31
C LEU A 290 0.63 -2.55 19.92
N ARG A 291 0.38 -1.64 20.87
CA ARG A 291 0.37 -0.19 20.59
C ARG A 291 1.68 0.28 19.97
N GLU A 292 1.60 0.99 18.86
CA GLU A 292 2.76 1.51 18.11
C GLU A 292 3.78 0.43 17.70
N ALA A 293 3.39 -0.84 17.62
CA ALA A 293 4.26 -1.91 17.15
C ALA A 293 4.44 -1.85 15.63
N THR A 294 5.65 -2.15 15.15
CA THR A 294 5.92 -2.30 13.72
C THR A 294 5.63 -3.74 13.32
N MET A 295 4.66 -3.96 12.42
CA MET A 295 4.20 -5.29 12.01
C MET A 295 4.20 -5.43 10.49
N HIS A 296 5.17 -4.78 9.82
CA HIS A 296 5.32 -4.81 8.38
C HIS A 296 5.59 -6.24 7.86
N MET A 297 4.84 -6.69 6.85
CA MET A 297 4.97 -8.05 6.27
C MET A 297 4.81 -9.20 7.29
N VAL A 298 4.17 -8.97 8.42
CA VAL A 298 3.95 -10.02 9.43
C VAL A 298 2.95 -11.06 8.90
N ASN A 299 3.14 -12.33 9.24
CA ASN A 299 2.18 -13.39 8.92
C ASN A 299 1.31 -13.73 10.14
N LEU A 300 0.06 -13.28 10.15
CA LEU A 300 -0.90 -13.53 11.22
C LEU A 300 -1.93 -14.61 10.85
N THR A 301 -1.68 -15.45 9.84
CA THR A 301 -2.71 -16.40 9.36
C THR A 301 -3.26 -17.27 10.50
N GLY A 302 -4.57 -17.16 10.75
CA GLY A 302 -5.26 -17.92 11.81
C GLY A 302 -4.90 -17.51 13.25
N ALA A 303 -4.27 -16.36 13.47
CA ALA A 303 -3.94 -15.86 14.80
C ALA A 303 -5.18 -15.34 15.55
N ASP A 304 -5.16 -15.45 16.88
CA ASP A 304 -6.22 -14.94 17.77
C ASP A 304 -5.79 -13.60 18.37
N LEU A 305 -6.39 -12.50 17.92
CA LEU A 305 -6.14 -11.14 18.43
C LEU A 305 -7.33 -10.60 19.23
N ARG A 306 -8.19 -11.47 19.78
CA ARG A 306 -9.33 -11.03 20.58
C ARG A 306 -8.89 -10.11 21.70
N LYS A 307 -9.58 -8.97 21.87
CA LYS A 307 -9.27 -7.97 22.91
C LYS A 307 -7.86 -7.36 22.84
N ALA A 308 -7.09 -7.61 21.78
CA ALA A 308 -5.78 -7.01 21.61
C ALA A 308 -5.88 -5.50 21.37
N ASP A 309 -4.83 -4.76 21.72
CA ASP A 309 -4.74 -3.31 21.48
C ASP A 309 -3.72 -3.03 20.36
N LEU A 310 -4.22 -2.75 19.16
CA LEU A 310 -3.43 -2.46 17.95
C LEU A 310 -3.38 -0.95 17.66
N CYS A 311 -3.73 -0.07 18.61
CA CYS A 311 -3.73 1.37 18.36
C CYS A 311 -2.34 1.88 17.95
N GLY A 312 -2.22 2.37 16.71
CA GLY A 312 -0.99 2.89 16.12
C GLY A 312 -0.03 1.81 15.59
N ALA A 313 -0.43 0.54 15.56
CA ALA A 313 0.39 -0.51 14.98
C ALA A 313 0.47 -0.37 13.45
N ASP A 314 1.66 -0.56 12.88
CA ASP A 314 1.86 -0.57 11.43
C ASP A 314 1.65 -1.99 10.87
N LEU A 315 0.54 -2.20 10.15
CA LEU A 315 0.17 -3.48 9.55
C LEU A 315 0.48 -3.56 8.05
N HIS A 316 1.38 -2.73 7.52
CA HIS A 316 1.61 -2.66 6.08
C HIS A 316 2.04 -4.02 5.51
N ARG A 317 1.31 -4.52 4.49
CA ARG A 317 1.51 -5.85 3.88
C ARG A 317 1.41 -7.02 4.87
N ALA A 318 0.80 -6.83 6.03
CA ALA A 318 0.51 -7.93 6.95
C ALA A 318 -0.49 -8.90 6.33
N ASN A 319 -0.31 -10.20 6.56
CA ASN A 319 -1.27 -11.22 6.16
C ASN A 319 -2.26 -11.47 7.31
N LEU A 320 -3.49 -10.96 7.17
CA LEU A 320 -4.57 -11.05 8.15
C LEU A 320 -5.58 -12.18 7.87
N THR A 321 -5.24 -13.13 7.01
CA THR A 321 -6.16 -14.20 6.60
C THR A 321 -6.58 -15.05 7.82
N TRP A 322 -7.89 -15.22 8.05
CA TRP A 322 -8.45 -15.97 9.19
C TRP A 322 -8.08 -15.43 10.59
N VAL A 323 -7.66 -14.18 10.70
CA VAL A 323 -7.41 -13.55 12.01
C VAL A 323 -8.71 -13.29 12.74
N ASN A 324 -8.74 -13.54 14.06
CA ASN A 324 -9.85 -13.15 14.92
C ASN A 324 -9.58 -11.81 15.62
N LEU A 325 -10.26 -10.74 15.20
CA LEU A 325 -10.15 -9.40 15.79
C LEU A 325 -11.31 -9.04 16.73
N THR A 326 -12.09 -10.02 17.21
CA THR A 326 -13.26 -9.72 18.05
C THR A 326 -12.87 -8.92 19.30
N ASN A 327 -13.49 -7.76 19.49
CA ASN A 327 -13.20 -6.78 20.54
C ASN A 327 -11.76 -6.23 20.53
N ALA A 328 -10.96 -6.47 19.49
CA ALA A 328 -9.66 -5.83 19.35
C ALA A 328 -9.84 -4.32 19.12
N ARG A 329 -8.96 -3.49 19.67
CA ARG A 329 -8.94 -2.05 19.41
C ARG A 329 -8.02 -1.78 18.25
N VAL A 330 -8.55 -1.14 17.19
CA VAL A 330 -7.76 -0.76 16.01
C VAL A 330 -7.99 0.72 15.76
N MET A 331 -6.91 1.47 15.63
CA MET A 331 -6.96 2.90 15.29
C MET A 331 -6.68 3.08 13.81
N ILE A 332 -7.59 3.75 13.13
CA ILE A 332 -7.48 4.16 11.72
C ILE A 332 -7.20 5.65 11.73
N ASP A 333 -6.03 6.05 11.26
CA ASP A 333 -5.65 7.45 11.10
C ASP A 333 -4.95 7.67 9.76
N ILE A 334 -4.51 8.91 9.50
CA ILE A 334 -3.88 9.33 8.25
C ILE A 334 -2.62 8.52 7.88
N ASN A 335 -1.93 7.95 8.87
CA ASN A 335 -0.73 7.14 8.70
C ASN A 335 -1.04 5.65 8.65
N THR A 336 -2.11 5.18 9.30
CA THR A 336 -2.40 3.75 9.43
C THR A 336 -3.41 3.20 8.41
N TRP A 337 -4.24 4.05 7.78
CA TRP A 337 -5.30 3.57 6.89
C TRP A 337 -4.78 2.88 5.61
N MET A 338 -3.70 3.39 5.00
CA MET A 338 -3.09 2.78 3.80
C MET A 338 -2.53 1.38 4.10
N PRO A 339 -1.66 1.23 5.13
CA PRO A 339 -1.23 -0.08 5.62
C PRO A 339 -2.39 -1.04 5.85
N LEU A 340 -3.44 -0.58 6.54
CA LEU A 340 -4.59 -1.40 6.88
C LEU A 340 -5.38 -1.82 5.64
N LEU A 341 -5.66 -0.89 4.72
CA LEU A 341 -6.35 -1.19 3.46
C LEU A 341 -5.59 -2.25 2.65
N SER A 342 -4.26 -2.14 2.57
CA SER A 342 -3.41 -3.13 1.92
C SER A 342 -3.49 -4.51 2.59
N ALA A 343 -3.54 -4.56 3.92
CA ALA A 343 -3.57 -5.80 4.69
C ALA A 343 -4.91 -6.55 4.58
N LEU A 344 -6.02 -5.83 4.41
CA LEU A 344 -7.37 -6.41 4.34
C LEU A 344 -7.68 -7.13 3.02
N GLY A 345 -6.91 -6.87 1.96
CA GLY A 345 -7.17 -7.44 0.64
C GLY A 345 -8.60 -7.16 0.16
N VAL A 346 -9.24 -8.16 -0.47
CA VAL A 346 -10.59 -8.03 -1.08
C VAL A 346 -11.73 -8.37 -0.11
N PHE A 347 -11.46 -8.86 1.11
CA PHE A 347 -12.49 -9.35 2.03
C PHE A 347 -12.55 -8.59 3.38
N PRO A 348 -13.52 -7.67 3.55
CA PRO A 348 -13.59 -6.79 4.72
C PRO A 348 -14.07 -7.44 6.03
N ARG A 349 -14.54 -8.70 5.98
CA ARG A 349 -15.06 -9.43 7.16
C ARG A 349 -14.02 -9.64 8.26
N GLN A 350 -12.73 -9.42 7.96
CA GLN A 350 -11.64 -9.57 8.92
C GLN A 350 -11.70 -8.56 10.08
N LEU A 351 -12.32 -7.39 9.88
CA LEU A 351 -12.52 -6.39 10.93
C LEU A 351 -13.84 -6.57 11.71
N ASP A 352 -14.65 -7.57 11.37
CA ASP A 352 -15.95 -7.75 12.02
C ASP A 352 -15.77 -8.01 13.52
N GLY A 353 -16.50 -7.23 14.33
CA GLY A 353 -16.41 -7.27 15.79
C GLY A 353 -15.21 -6.52 16.39
N ALA A 354 -14.32 -5.94 15.58
CA ALA A 354 -13.27 -5.04 16.09
C ALA A 354 -13.87 -3.70 16.54
N ARG A 355 -13.27 -3.11 17.57
CA ARG A 355 -13.56 -1.73 18.02
C ARG A 355 -12.68 -0.77 17.24
N LEU A 356 -13.20 -0.30 16.12
CA LEU A 356 -12.49 0.65 15.25
C LEU A 356 -12.64 2.08 15.77
N GLN A 357 -11.55 2.84 15.75
CA GLN A 357 -11.54 4.27 16.04
C GLN A 357 -10.91 5.02 14.87
N LEU A 358 -11.67 5.88 14.21
CA LEU A 358 -11.15 6.78 13.17
C LEU A 358 -10.61 8.06 13.81
N THR A 359 -9.38 8.45 13.52
CA THR A 359 -8.77 9.74 13.88
C THR A 359 -8.42 10.48 12.59
N LEU A 360 -8.73 11.77 12.53
CA LEU A 360 -8.53 12.61 11.35
C LEU A 360 -7.62 13.78 11.72
N PRO A 361 -6.90 14.37 10.75
CA PRO A 361 -6.09 15.54 11.01
C PRO A 361 -6.96 16.75 11.37
N ASP A 362 -6.39 17.69 12.14
CA ASP A 362 -7.04 18.94 12.51
C ASP A 362 -7.08 19.96 11.35
N ARG A 363 -6.24 19.76 10.32
CA ARG A 363 -6.14 20.61 9.13
C ARG A 363 -5.98 19.76 7.88
N TRP A 364 -6.58 20.23 6.79
CA TRP A 364 -6.47 19.64 5.46
C TRP A 364 -5.86 20.65 4.49
N ASP A 365 -4.95 20.16 3.65
CA ASP A 365 -4.40 20.87 2.50
C ASP A 365 -4.67 20.07 1.23
N GLU A 366 -4.42 20.67 0.08
CA GLU A 366 -4.70 20.07 -1.23
C GLU A 366 -3.97 18.74 -1.43
N THR A 367 -2.73 18.61 -0.94
CA THR A 367 -1.93 17.38 -1.06
C THR A 367 -2.49 16.25 -0.21
N MET A 368 -3.00 16.56 0.98
CA MET A 368 -3.68 15.61 1.86
C MET A 368 -5.01 15.17 1.27
N LEU A 369 -5.80 16.09 0.70
CA LEU A 369 -7.06 15.76 0.05
C LEU A 369 -6.83 14.78 -1.11
N ASP A 370 -5.87 15.07 -2.00
CA ASP A 370 -5.55 14.18 -3.12
C ASP A 370 -5.07 12.81 -2.63
N ARG A 371 -4.05 12.78 -1.77
CA ARG A 371 -3.46 11.53 -1.28
C ARG A 371 -4.44 10.63 -0.55
N HIS A 372 -5.35 11.20 0.25
CA HIS A 372 -6.16 10.42 1.19
C HIS A 372 -7.59 10.19 0.73
N LEU A 373 -8.14 11.03 -0.15
CA LEU A 373 -9.53 10.93 -0.59
C LEU A 373 -9.64 10.62 -2.09
N ASN A 374 -8.67 11.04 -2.91
CA ASN A 374 -8.75 10.95 -4.36
C ASN A 374 -8.28 9.59 -4.91
N HIS A 375 -9.12 8.58 -4.77
CA HIS A 375 -8.88 7.26 -5.35
C HIS A 375 -8.98 7.20 -6.89
N LEU A 376 -9.42 8.29 -7.54
CA LEU A 376 -9.44 8.38 -9.00
C LEU A 376 -8.05 8.70 -9.54
N ASN A 377 -7.29 9.55 -8.84
CA ASN A 377 -5.87 9.81 -9.12
C ASN A 377 -4.97 8.71 -8.55
N ASN A 378 -5.37 8.09 -7.44
CA ASN A 378 -4.57 7.14 -6.68
C ASN A 378 -5.16 5.72 -6.77
N THR A 379 -5.16 5.15 -7.97
CA THR A 379 -5.85 3.87 -8.27
C THR A 379 -5.25 2.66 -7.56
N GLU A 380 -3.92 2.61 -7.42
CA GLU A 380 -3.21 1.50 -6.78
C GLU A 380 -3.23 1.55 -5.25
N SER A 381 -3.07 2.73 -4.65
CA SER A 381 -3.02 2.90 -3.18
C SER A 381 -4.39 2.97 -2.52
N GLY A 382 -5.44 3.28 -3.29
CA GLY A 382 -6.79 3.47 -2.78
C GLY A 382 -6.99 4.80 -2.06
N SER A 383 -8.01 4.86 -1.20
CA SER A 383 -8.33 6.05 -0.39
C SER A 383 -8.96 5.66 0.95
N LEU A 384 -8.96 6.60 1.90
CA LEU A 384 -9.71 6.45 3.15
C LEU A 384 -11.20 6.21 2.88
N LEU A 385 -11.77 6.81 1.83
CA LEU A 385 -13.15 6.58 1.41
C LEU A 385 -13.39 5.12 1.02
N LYS A 386 -12.48 4.51 0.23
CA LYS A 386 -12.56 3.08 -0.12
C LYS A 386 -12.41 2.19 1.11
N LEU A 387 -11.56 2.55 2.07
CA LEU A 387 -11.44 1.80 3.33
C LEU A 387 -12.74 1.84 4.13
N ILE A 388 -13.31 3.04 4.34
CA ILE A 388 -14.61 3.18 5.02
C ILE A 388 -15.67 2.36 4.31
N ASP A 389 -15.72 2.43 2.97
CA ASP A 389 -16.73 1.72 2.17
C ASP A 389 -16.55 0.21 2.15
N SER A 390 -15.34 -0.28 2.40
CA SER A 390 -15.10 -1.70 2.54
C SER A 390 -15.74 -2.29 3.80
N LEU A 391 -15.92 -1.55 4.89
CA LEU A 391 -16.35 -2.10 6.19
C LEU A 391 -17.63 -2.96 6.10
N GLY A 392 -17.75 -4.01 6.93
CA GLY A 392 -18.95 -4.89 6.90
C GLY A 392 -20.21 -4.27 7.52
N ASN A 393 -20.06 -3.28 8.40
CA ASN A 393 -21.14 -2.72 9.22
C ASN A 393 -21.59 -1.34 8.71
N ASN A 394 -22.84 -1.23 8.27
CA ASN A 394 -23.41 0.02 7.74
C ASN A 394 -23.49 1.17 8.76
N GLU A 395 -23.79 0.89 10.03
CA GLU A 395 -23.81 1.92 11.09
C GLU A 395 -22.42 2.53 11.27
N LEU A 396 -21.38 1.69 11.27
CA LEU A 396 -20.00 2.13 11.39
C LEU A 396 -19.52 2.91 10.16
N LYS A 397 -19.92 2.48 8.94
CA LYS A 397 -19.66 3.23 7.70
C LYS A 397 -20.17 4.66 7.82
N VAL A 398 -21.44 4.81 8.20
CA VAL A 398 -22.10 6.11 8.34
C VAL A 398 -21.45 6.94 9.46
N GLN A 399 -21.13 6.33 10.60
CA GLN A 399 -20.42 7.02 11.69
C GLN A 399 -19.07 7.60 11.23
N PHE A 400 -18.28 6.83 10.48
CA PHE A 400 -16.98 7.28 9.99
C PHE A 400 -17.11 8.35 8.90
N ALA A 401 -18.07 8.21 7.99
CA ALA A 401 -18.39 9.24 7.01
C ALA A 401 -18.82 10.55 7.68
N LEU A 402 -19.66 10.51 8.71
CA LEU A 402 -20.06 11.68 9.50
C LEU A 402 -18.88 12.35 10.20
N LYS A 403 -17.91 11.57 10.69
CA LYS A 403 -16.69 12.11 11.30
C LYS A 403 -15.81 12.79 10.25
N LEU A 404 -15.68 12.19 9.06
CA LEU A 404 -14.96 12.78 7.92
C LEU A 404 -15.61 14.09 7.47
N MET A 405 -16.93 14.10 7.29
CA MET A 405 -17.71 15.29 6.98
C MET A 405 -17.42 16.44 7.94
N LYS A 406 -17.49 16.18 9.26
CA LYS A 406 -17.20 17.22 10.28
C LYS A 406 -15.77 17.77 10.19
N SER A 407 -14.80 16.93 9.86
CA SER A 407 -13.40 17.34 9.68
C SER A 407 -13.19 18.19 8.42
N LEU A 408 -14.05 18.05 7.41
CA LEU A 408 -13.98 18.76 6.13
C LEU A 408 -14.92 19.96 6.01
N GLN A 409 -15.73 20.27 7.03
CA GLN A 409 -16.84 21.25 6.94
C GLN A 409 -16.40 22.67 6.52
N HIS A 410 -15.14 23.03 6.76
CA HIS A 410 -14.55 24.33 6.41
C HIS A 410 -13.38 24.24 5.42
N VAL A 411 -13.30 23.14 4.68
CA VAL A 411 -12.24 22.85 3.72
C VAL A 411 -12.81 22.95 2.31
N ASP A 412 -12.09 23.58 1.39
CA ASP A 412 -12.42 23.51 -0.03
C ASP A 412 -12.15 22.08 -0.55
N VAL A 413 -13.23 21.36 -0.86
CA VAL A 413 -13.19 19.97 -1.35
C VAL A 413 -13.38 19.87 -2.86
N SER A 414 -13.31 20.99 -3.59
CA SER A 414 -13.59 21.08 -5.02
C SER A 414 -12.69 20.18 -5.88
N THR A 415 -11.46 19.91 -5.44
CA THR A 415 -10.49 19.01 -6.11
C THR A 415 -10.83 17.53 -5.92
N VAL A 416 -11.60 17.19 -4.88
CA VAL A 416 -12.00 15.82 -4.52
C VAL A 416 -13.52 15.61 -4.53
N ALA A 417 -14.27 16.51 -5.17
CA ALA A 417 -15.72 16.43 -5.28
C ALA A 417 -16.19 15.11 -5.91
N LEU A 418 -15.60 14.71 -7.04
CA LEU A 418 -15.97 13.46 -7.72
C LEU A 418 -15.65 12.20 -6.89
N PRO A 419 -14.44 12.07 -6.27
CA PRO A 419 -14.17 11.01 -5.30
C PRO A 419 -15.14 10.95 -4.11
N LEU A 420 -15.59 12.09 -3.59
CA LEU A 420 -16.57 12.12 -2.50
C LEU A 420 -17.93 11.58 -2.99
N LEU A 421 -18.40 12.06 -4.14
CA LEU A 421 -19.68 11.65 -4.72
C LEU A 421 -19.70 10.17 -5.14
N SER A 422 -18.57 9.63 -5.64
CA SER A 422 -18.48 8.24 -6.10
C SER A 422 -18.61 7.21 -4.97
N ILE A 423 -18.39 7.61 -3.71
CA ILE A 423 -18.51 6.75 -2.54
C ILE A 423 -19.70 7.14 -1.66
N LEU A 424 -19.84 8.42 -1.32
CA LEU A 424 -20.86 8.90 -0.39
C LEU A 424 -22.22 9.13 -1.07
N GLY A 425 -22.30 9.04 -2.40
CA GLY A 425 -23.54 9.20 -3.16
C GLY A 425 -24.49 8.00 -3.16
N LYS A 426 -24.07 6.85 -2.59
CA LYS A 426 -24.84 5.60 -2.53
C LYS A 426 -25.26 5.23 -1.10
N SER A 427 -26.18 4.27 -0.97
CA SER A 427 -26.55 3.68 0.32
C SER A 427 -25.35 2.93 0.94
N PRO A 428 -25.14 2.97 2.27
CA PRO A 428 -25.99 3.58 3.30
C PRO A 428 -25.80 5.09 3.53
N TYR A 429 -24.82 5.72 2.87
CA TYR A 429 -24.46 7.13 3.13
C TYR A 429 -25.55 8.09 2.65
N SER A 430 -26.10 7.83 1.47
CA SER A 430 -27.16 8.67 0.87
C SER A 430 -28.42 8.76 1.73
N ASP A 431 -28.65 7.75 2.57
CA ASP A 431 -29.85 7.64 3.40
C ASP A 431 -29.72 8.45 4.71
N GLU A 432 -28.50 8.89 5.04
CA GLU A 432 -28.22 9.73 6.20
C GLU A 432 -28.37 11.22 5.83
N LYS A 433 -29.22 11.92 6.59
CA LYS A 433 -29.69 13.27 6.26
C LYS A 433 -28.58 14.33 6.32
N HIS A 434 -27.67 14.26 7.29
CA HIS A 434 -26.60 15.25 7.44
C HIS A 434 -25.53 15.12 6.35
N LEU A 435 -25.12 13.91 5.99
CA LEU A 435 -24.23 13.63 4.87
C LEU A 435 -24.85 14.11 3.56
N SER A 436 -26.10 13.75 3.31
CA SER A 436 -26.83 14.21 2.12
C SER A 436 -26.87 15.75 2.02
N ALA A 437 -27.17 16.44 3.11
CA ALA A 437 -27.20 17.91 3.13
C ALA A 437 -25.80 18.54 2.95
N TRP A 438 -24.74 17.89 3.41
CA TRP A 438 -23.36 18.34 3.19
C TRP A 438 -22.88 18.12 1.75
N LEU A 439 -23.38 17.07 1.07
CA LEU A 439 -23.08 16.81 -0.33
C LEU A 439 -23.80 17.79 -1.28
N ASP A 440 -24.92 18.40 -0.88
CA ASP A 440 -25.70 19.32 -1.72
C ASP A 440 -24.88 20.49 -2.32
N PRO A 441 -24.09 21.28 -1.56
CA PRO A 441 -23.22 22.31 -2.15
C PRO A 441 -22.16 21.71 -3.09
N ILE A 442 -21.63 20.51 -2.81
CA ILE A 442 -20.66 19.83 -3.67
C ILE A 442 -21.33 19.43 -5.01
N CYS A 443 -22.57 18.95 -4.95
CA CYS A 443 -23.39 18.67 -6.13
C CYS A 443 -23.65 19.93 -6.95
N ALA A 444 -23.97 21.05 -6.29
CA ALA A 444 -24.21 22.34 -6.94
C ALA A 444 -22.98 22.82 -7.72
N ASP A 445 -21.81 22.86 -7.07
CA ASP A 445 -20.55 23.25 -7.69
C ASP A 445 -20.16 22.31 -8.83
N PHE A 446 -20.34 21.00 -8.64
CA PHE A 446 -20.10 20.00 -9.67
C PHE A 446 -20.97 20.26 -10.91
N MET A 447 -22.26 20.50 -10.72
CA MET A 447 -23.20 20.79 -11.81
C MET A 447 -22.87 22.09 -12.54
N GLN A 448 -22.45 23.13 -11.82
CA GLN A 448 -22.10 24.41 -12.42
C GLN A 448 -20.97 24.29 -13.45
N ARG A 449 -20.00 23.39 -13.25
CA ARG A 449 -18.92 23.12 -14.21
C ARG A 449 -19.42 22.62 -15.57
N TYR A 450 -20.63 22.05 -15.62
CA TYR A 450 -21.22 21.50 -16.83
C TYR A 450 -22.41 22.30 -17.35
N ALA A 451 -22.69 23.48 -16.80
CA ALA A 451 -23.77 24.34 -17.26
C ALA A 451 -23.63 24.63 -18.77
N GLY A 452 -24.67 24.28 -19.54
CA GLY A 452 -24.69 24.45 -20.99
C GLY A 452 -23.85 23.45 -21.79
N THR A 453 -23.33 22.38 -21.17
CA THR A 453 -22.51 21.36 -21.84
C THR A 453 -23.02 19.95 -21.59
N VAL A 454 -22.57 18.99 -22.40
CA VAL A 454 -22.89 17.57 -22.23
C VAL A 454 -22.07 17.02 -21.06
N MET A 455 -22.75 16.46 -20.06
CA MET A 455 -22.07 15.81 -18.94
C MET A 455 -21.25 14.60 -19.41
N PRO A 456 -20.06 14.36 -18.83
CA PRO A 456 -19.28 13.16 -19.12
C PRO A 456 -20.02 11.89 -18.67
N PRO A 457 -19.52 10.70 -18.99
CA PRO A 457 -19.94 9.48 -18.32
C PRO A 457 -19.77 9.64 -16.81
N LEU A 458 -20.82 9.33 -16.04
CA LEU A 458 -20.85 9.44 -14.59
C LEU A 458 -21.09 8.06 -13.97
N ASP A 459 -20.39 7.77 -12.88
CA ASP A 459 -20.64 6.58 -12.09
C ASP A 459 -22.00 6.67 -11.39
N GLU A 460 -22.64 5.51 -11.18
CA GLU A 460 -23.97 5.42 -10.59
C GLU A 460 -24.12 6.14 -9.24
N PRO A 461 -23.16 6.10 -8.29
CA PRO A 461 -23.26 6.85 -7.04
C PRO A 461 -23.29 8.36 -7.25
N VAL A 462 -22.57 8.86 -8.26
CA VAL A 462 -22.56 10.28 -8.63
C VAL A 462 -23.93 10.68 -9.18
N ILE A 463 -24.49 9.89 -10.10
CA ILE A 463 -25.85 10.10 -10.62
C ILE A 463 -26.86 10.09 -9.48
N THR A 464 -26.74 9.13 -8.55
CA THR A 464 -27.63 8.97 -7.41
C THR A 464 -27.60 10.20 -6.49
N ALA A 465 -26.41 10.73 -6.19
CA ALA A 465 -26.24 11.94 -5.39
C ALA A 465 -26.90 13.16 -6.05
N LEU A 466 -26.71 13.35 -7.36
CA LEU A 466 -27.30 14.45 -8.11
C LEU A 466 -28.83 14.37 -8.15
N LEU A 467 -29.40 13.17 -8.38
CA LEU A 467 -30.85 12.97 -8.36
C LEU A 467 -31.43 13.27 -6.97
N TYR A 468 -30.75 12.87 -5.90
CA TYR A 468 -31.17 13.20 -4.54
C TYR A 468 -31.11 14.70 -4.26
N TYR A 469 -30.12 15.42 -4.80
CA TYR A 469 -30.05 16.87 -4.72
C TYR A 469 -31.27 17.54 -5.38
N PHE A 470 -31.61 17.15 -6.61
CA PHE A 470 -32.82 17.64 -7.28
C PHE A 470 -34.11 17.29 -6.51
N GLN A 471 -34.18 16.10 -5.91
CA GLN A 471 -35.33 15.68 -5.11
C GLN A 471 -35.52 16.56 -3.86
N ARG A 472 -34.43 16.97 -3.22
CA ARG A 472 -34.43 17.87 -2.05
C ARG A 472 -34.70 19.32 -2.42
N THR A 473 -34.32 19.76 -3.62
CA THR A 473 -34.54 21.14 -4.10
C THR A 473 -35.26 21.15 -5.46
N PRO A 474 -36.58 20.83 -5.48
CA PRO A 474 -37.34 20.65 -6.73
C PRO A 474 -37.29 21.82 -7.73
N PRO A 475 -37.28 23.11 -7.32
CA PRO A 475 -37.19 24.21 -8.28
C PRO A 475 -35.96 24.15 -9.20
N LEU A 476 -34.89 23.47 -8.77
CA LEU A 476 -33.69 23.29 -9.60
C LEU A 476 -33.96 22.48 -10.86
N MET A 477 -34.98 21.62 -10.89
CA MET A 477 -35.32 20.83 -12.09
C MET A 477 -35.68 21.71 -13.29
N LEU A 478 -36.21 22.91 -13.05
CA LEU A 478 -36.46 23.92 -14.09
C LEU A 478 -35.28 24.88 -14.23
N GLN A 479 -34.71 25.38 -13.13
CA GLN A 479 -33.57 26.32 -13.19
C GLN A 479 -32.33 25.73 -13.89
N HIS A 480 -32.12 24.43 -13.73
CA HIS A 480 -31.05 23.66 -14.37
C HIS A 480 -31.61 22.56 -15.26
N ASN A 481 -32.68 22.86 -16.02
CA ASN A 481 -33.43 21.89 -16.80
C ASN A 481 -32.55 21.01 -17.71
N HIS A 482 -31.62 21.62 -18.43
CA HIS A 482 -30.69 20.90 -19.30
C HIS A 482 -29.80 19.89 -18.56
N LEU A 483 -29.44 20.12 -17.29
CA LEU A 483 -28.68 19.18 -16.46
C LEU A 483 -29.59 18.09 -15.89
N PHE A 484 -30.79 18.48 -15.43
CA PHE A 484 -31.78 17.55 -14.91
C PHE A 484 -32.20 16.52 -15.98
N ILE A 485 -32.60 16.99 -17.16
CA ILE A 485 -33.01 16.14 -18.27
C ILE A 485 -31.89 15.18 -18.70
N GLN A 486 -30.65 15.65 -18.69
CA GLN A 486 -29.48 14.82 -18.97
C GLN A 486 -29.31 13.66 -17.97
N LEU A 487 -29.61 13.88 -16.69
CA LEU A 487 -29.55 12.81 -15.68
C LEU A 487 -30.71 11.84 -15.85
N ILE A 488 -31.93 12.36 -16.04
CA ILE A 488 -33.14 11.56 -16.29
C ILE A 488 -32.93 10.64 -17.51
N SER A 489 -32.42 11.19 -18.61
CA SER A 489 -32.23 10.44 -19.86
C SER A 489 -31.18 9.34 -19.76
N ARG A 490 -30.26 9.42 -18.79
CA ARG A 490 -29.27 8.37 -18.49
C ARG A 490 -29.83 7.27 -17.59
N GLY A 491 -30.73 7.61 -16.66
CA GLY A 491 -31.26 6.67 -15.69
C GLY A 491 -32.44 5.84 -16.21
N ILE A 492 -33.31 6.43 -17.04
CA ILE A 492 -34.54 5.77 -17.51
C ILE A 492 -34.31 4.50 -18.34
N PRO A 493 -33.28 4.40 -19.21
CA PRO A 493 -33.02 3.18 -19.98
C PRO A 493 -32.45 2.00 -19.16
N ARG A 494 -32.12 2.19 -17.88
CA ARG A 494 -31.50 1.15 -17.04
C ARG A 494 -32.50 0.08 -16.59
N GLU A 495 -32.02 -1.06 -16.11
CA GLU A 495 -32.87 -2.15 -15.61
C GLU A 495 -32.77 -2.35 -14.08
N ASP A 496 -32.33 -1.32 -13.35
CA ASP A 496 -32.11 -1.34 -11.91
C ASP A 496 -32.99 -0.32 -11.17
N THR A 497 -32.81 -0.24 -9.84
CA THR A 497 -33.56 0.66 -8.95
C THR A 497 -33.39 2.13 -9.30
N LEU A 498 -32.31 2.50 -10.02
CA LEU A 498 -32.10 3.87 -10.47
C LEU A 498 -33.17 4.29 -11.48
N ARG A 499 -33.66 3.37 -12.32
CA ARG A 499 -34.72 3.66 -13.29
C ARG A 499 -36.00 4.15 -12.60
N GLU A 500 -36.45 3.44 -11.58
CA GLU A 500 -37.68 3.78 -10.84
C GLU A 500 -37.59 5.17 -10.23
N LYS A 501 -36.44 5.48 -9.61
CA LYS A 501 -36.17 6.80 -9.04
C LYS A 501 -36.15 7.92 -10.08
N ASN A 502 -35.60 7.67 -11.27
CA ASN A 502 -35.63 8.65 -12.36
C ASN A 502 -37.04 8.89 -12.87
N ILE A 503 -37.85 7.83 -13.00
CA ILE A 503 -39.26 7.93 -13.40
C ILE A 503 -40.04 8.74 -12.36
N GLU A 504 -39.87 8.46 -11.07
CA GLU A 504 -40.51 9.22 -9.98
C GLU A 504 -40.17 10.71 -10.05
N LEU A 505 -38.88 11.02 -10.18
CA LEU A 505 -38.41 12.40 -10.19
C LEU A 505 -38.86 13.15 -11.45
N TYR A 506 -38.88 12.48 -12.60
CA TYR A 506 -39.39 13.05 -13.84
C TYR A 506 -40.91 13.27 -13.80
N ASN A 507 -41.68 12.35 -13.20
CA ASN A 507 -43.12 12.57 -12.99
C ASN A 507 -43.40 13.78 -12.09
N ARG A 508 -42.54 14.03 -11.09
CA ARG A 508 -42.61 15.25 -10.28
C ARG A 508 -42.36 16.50 -11.12
N TYR A 509 -41.35 16.48 -11.99
CA TYR A 509 -41.10 17.56 -12.94
C TYR A 509 -42.29 17.80 -13.89
N LEU A 510 -42.89 16.75 -14.43
CA LEU A 510 -44.07 16.86 -15.30
C LEU A 510 -45.33 17.38 -14.59
N SER A 511 -45.34 17.35 -13.26
CA SER A 511 -46.42 17.87 -12.43
C SER A 511 -46.23 19.34 -12.05
N ASP A 512 -45.13 19.97 -12.47
CA ASP A 512 -44.91 21.40 -12.30
C ASP A 512 -45.89 22.20 -13.18
N GLU A 513 -46.42 23.30 -12.65
CA GLU A 513 -47.42 24.14 -13.32
C GLU A 513 -46.94 24.68 -14.67
N GLN A 514 -45.63 24.91 -14.83
CA GLN A 514 -45.03 25.37 -16.07
C GLN A 514 -44.95 24.26 -17.13
N VAL A 515 -44.90 22.99 -16.72
CA VAL A 515 -44.69 21.82 -17.60
C VAL A 515 -46.02 21.18 -18.01
N ILE A 516 -47.03 21.17 -17.14
CA ILE A 516 -48.37 20.60 -17.38
C ILE A 516 -49.00 21.01 -18.73
N PRO A 517 -48.92 22.28 -19.19
CA PRO A 517 -49.49 22.65 -20.48
C PRO A 517 -48.92 21.86 -21.66
N TYR A 518 -47.63 21.50 -21.61
CA TYR A 518 -46.96 20.74 -22.65
C TYR A 518 -47.29 19.25 -22.61
N THR A 519 -47.58 18.69 -21.42
CA THR A 519 -47.98 17.28 -21.31
C THR A 519 -49.36 17.02 -21.87
N ARG A 520 -50.23 18.03 -21.92
CA ARG A 520 -51.58 17.94 -22.50
C ARG A 520 -51.62 18.00 -24.03
N LEU A 521 -50.49 18.26 -24.69
CA LEU A 521 -50.42 18.26 -26.15
C LEU A 521 -50.59 16.83 -26.69
N ASN A 522 -51.35 16.68 -27.77
CA ASN A 522 -51.69 15.39 -28.41
C ASN A 522 -50.50 14.64 -29.04
N ILE A 523 -49.27 15.06 -28.76
CA ILE A 523 -48.04 14.40 -29.20
C ILE A 523 -47.22 13.85 -28.03
N PHE A 524 -47.53 14.24 -26.79
CA PHE A 524 -46.69 13.93 -25.64
C PHE A 524 -46.85 12.45 -25.21
N GLY A 525 -45.71 11.76 -25.11
CA GLY A 525 -45.60 10.41 -24.58
C GLY A 525 -46.63 9.42 -25.16
N ASN A 526 -47.54 8.95 -24.32
CA ASN A 526 -48.59 7.99 -24.68
C ASN A 526 -49.90 8.63 -25.19
N PHE A 527 -49.87 9.92 -25.52
CA PHE A 527 -51.01 10.73 -25.97
C PHE A 527 -52.12 10.95 -24.91
N LYS A 528 -51.87 10.56 -23.66
CA LYS A 528 -52.80 10.74 -22.51
C LYS A 528 -52.19 11.55 -21.38
N GLY A 529 -51.21 12.40 -21.69
CA GLY A 529 -50.52 13.24 -20.72
C GLY A 529 -49.53 12.50 -19.82
N ARG A 530 -49.07 11.32 -20.23
CA ARG A 530 -48.03 10.56 -19.51
C ARG A 530 -46.92 10.12 -20.46
N PRO A 531 -45.67 10.01 -20.01
CA PRO A 531 -44.60 9.40 -20.79
C PRO A 531 -44.92 7.95 -21.17
N ASP A 532 -44.47 7.53 -22.35
CA ASP A 532 -44.43 6.13 -22.77
C ASP A 532 -42.98 5.61 -22.73
N TRP A 533 -42.62 4.94 -21.65
CA TRP A 533 -41.29 4.35 -21.48
C TRP A 533 -41.12 2.98 -22.15
N SER A 534 -42.14 2.47 -22.85
CA SER A 534 -42.04 1.18 -23.56
C SER A 534 -41.22 1.28 -24.86
N THR A 535 -41.03 2.50 -25.36
CA THR A 535 -40.32 2.77 -26.62
C THR A 535 -39.42 3.99 -26.49
N PRO A 536 -38.18 3.96 -27.02
CA PRO A 536 -37.30 5.13 -27.00
C PRO A 536 -37.73 6.22 -28.00
N PHE A 537 -38.72 5.94 -28.87
CA PHE A 537 -39.18 6.84 -29.92
C PHE A 537 -40.37 7.71 -29.51
N ALA A 538 -40.97 7.48 -28.33
CA ALA A 538 -42.04 8.35 -27.82
C ALA A 538 -41.47 9.68 -27.32
N ASP A 539 -42.15 10.79 -27.64
CA ASP A 539 -41.78 12.15 -27.27
C ASP A 539 -42.07 12.41 -25.78
N ASN A 540 -41.22 11.86 -24.93
CA ASN A 540 -41.34 11.88 -23.48
C ASN A 540 -40.68 13.10 -22.83
N TYR A 541 -39.73 13.73 -23.51
CA TYR A 541 -38.89 14.77 -22.93
C TYR A 541 -39.39 16.17 -23.26
N VAL A 542 -39.61 16.99 -22.23
CA VAL A 542 -39.91 18.43 -22.35
C VAL A 542 -38.72 19.21 -21.81
N LEU A 543 -38.07 19.99 -22.67
CA LEU A 543 -36.87 20.79 -22.35
C LEU A 543 -37.19 22.28 -22.45
N PHE A 544 -36.88 23.04 -21.39
CA PHE A 544 -37.06 24.49 -21.37
C PHE A 544 -35.80 25.21 -21.82
N SER A 545 -35.99 26.34 -22.51
CA SER A 545 -34.90 27.27 -22.80
C SER A 545 -34.24 27.74 -21.51
N SER A 546 -32.93 28.00 -21.62
CA SER A 546 -32.16 28.68 -20.57
C SER A 546 -32.57 30.15 -20.37
N ARG A 547 -33.35 30.72 -21.29
CA ARG A 547 -33.90 32.07 -21.22
C ARG A 547 -35.33 32.06 -20.69
N GLU A 548 -35.64 33.04 -19.86
CA GLU A 548 -37.00 33.31 -19.41
C GLU A 548 -37.93 33.59 -20.61
N ASN A 549 -39.10 32.95 -20.63
CA ASN A 549 -40.06 32.98 -21.75
C ASN A 549 -39.49 32.52 -23.11
N GLY A 550 -38.40 31.74 -23.11
CA GLY A 550 -37.85 31.14 -24.31
C GLY A 550 -38.70 29.98 -24.86
N PRO A 551 -38.30 29.41 -26.00
CA PRO A 551 -38.96 28.24 -26.58
C PRO A 551 -38.80 26.98 -25.71
N VAL A 552 -39.69 26.00 -25.92
CA VAL A 552 -39.65 24.68 -25.31
C VAL A 552 -39.47 23.63 -26.39
N ILE A 553 -38.57 22.67 -26.18
CA ILE A 553 -38.37 21.54 -27.09
C ILE A 553 -39.06 20.29 -26.51
N MET A 554 -39.83 19.61 -27.35
CA MET A 554 -40.31 18.25 -27.07
C MET A 554 -39.63 17.26 -28.00
N LEU A 555 -39.12 16.15 -27.44
CA LEU A 555 -38.41 15.13 -28.21
C LEU A 555 -38.40 13.75 -27.54
N SER A 556 -38.06 12.73 -28.32
CA SER A 556 -37.91 11.34 -27.86
C SER A 556 -36.55 11.06 -27.19
N GLN A 557 -36.47 9.94 -26.45
CA GLN A 557 -35.19 9.44 -25.89
C GLN A 557 -34.16 9.22 -27.00
N HIS A 558 -34.58 8.61 -28.12
CA HIS A 558 -33.73 8.34 -29.25
C HIS A 558 -33.14 9.62 -29.83
N THR A 559 -33.99 10.64 -30.05
CA THR A 559 -33.53 11.94 -30.55
C THR A 559 -32.60 12.63 -29.55
N LEU A 560 -32.95 12.65 -28.26
CA LEU A 560 -32.14 13.31 -27.23
C LEU A 560 -30.74 12.70 -27.16
N ASN A 561 -30.64 11.38 -27.12
CA ASN A 561 -29.35 10.69 -27.11
C ASN A 561 -28.54 10.98 -28.38
N GLY A 562 -29.21 10.99 -29.54
CA GLY A 562 -28.60 11.34 -30.82
C GLY A 562 -28.15 12.80 -30.92
N MET A 563 -28.77 13.73 -30.19
CA MET A 563 -28.34 15.13 -30.14
C MET A 563 -27.21 15.37 -29.13
N LEU A 564 -27.22 14.65 -28.00
CA LEU A 564 -26.17 14.73 -26.98
C LEU A 564 -24.85 14.10 -27.45
N LYS A 565 -24.92 13.01 -28.22
CA LYS A 565 -23.77 12.32 -28.79
C LYS A 565 -24.04 12.00 -30.27
N PRO A 566 -23.91 12.98 -31.18
CA PRO A 566 -24.27 12.82 -32.58
C PRO A 566 -23.39 11.78 -33.28
N ASP A 567 -24.03 10.87 -34.00
CA ASP A 567 -23.35 10.04 -34.98
C ASP A 567 -23.08 10.88 -36.25
N PRO A 568 -21.81 11.14 -36.61
CA PRO A 568 -21.49 11.91 -37.82
C PRO A 568 -22.03 11.27 -39.10
N ALA A 569 -22.27 9.95 -39.11
CA ALA A 569 -22.81 9.24 -40.27
C ALA A 569 -24.33 9.39 -40.39
N ARG A 570 -25.04 9.55 -39.27
CA ARG A 570 -26.52 9.65 -39.19
C ARG A 570 -26.93 10.67 -38.14
N PRO A 571 -26.70 11.97 -38.41
CA PRO A 571 -26.90 13.00 -37.41
C PRO A 571 -28.40 13.30 -37.22
N VAL A 572 -28.89 13.22 -35.98
CA VAL A 572 -30.31 13.38 -35.64
C VAL A 572 -30.56 14.82 -35.16
N TRP A 573 -31.08 15.68 -36.03
CA TRP A 573 -31.32 17.12 -35.72
C TRP A 573 -32.70 17.64 -36.10
N ASN A 574 -33.47 16.88 -36.87
CA ASN A 574 -34.75 17.33 -37.46
C ASN A 574 -35.97 16.64 -36.81
N HIS A 575 -35.76 15.91 -35.71
CA HIS A 575 -36.79 15.13 -35.02
C HIS A 575 -37.14 15.74 -33.66
N ILE A 576 -37.35 17.06 -33.66
CA ILE A 576 -37.73 17.85 -32.48
C ILE A 576 -38.97 18.67 -32.78
N PHE A 577 -39.80 18.90 -31.76
CA PHE A 577 -40.91 19.84 -31.81
C PHE A 577 -40.53 21.08 -31.00
N VAL A 578 -40.61 22.26 -31.61
CA VAL A 578 -40.22 23.53 -30.98
C VAL A 578 -41.47 24.35 -30.73
N TYR A 579 -41.72 24.69 -29.47
CA TYR A 579 -42.88 25.45 -29.05
C TYR A 579 -42.49 26.84 -28.58
N ARG A 580 -43.19 27.87 -29.05
CA ARG A 580 -43.18 29.21 -28.42
C ARG A 580 -44.56 29.43 -27.82
N GLY A 581 -44.63 29.46 -26.49
CA GLY A 581 -45.92 29.22 -25.80
C GLY A 581 -46.40 27.80 -26.08
N LEU A 582 -47.64 27.63 -26.53
CA LEU A 582 -48.24 26.33 -26.92
C LEU A 582 -48.34 26.14 -28.45
N GLU A 583 -47.75 27.03 -29.24
CA GLU A 583 -47.76 26.94 -30.69
C GLU A 583 -46.51 26.24 -31.21
N ASN A 584 -46.73 25.12 -31.92
CA ASN A 584 -45.66 24.37 -32.58
C ASN A 584 -45.11 25.15 -33.77
N GLN A 585 -43.80 25.38 -33.78
CA GLN A 585 -43.09 26.05 -34.85
C GLN A 585 -42.73 25.05 -35.94
N SER A 586 -43.04 25.39 -37.18
CA SER A 586 -42.56 24.68 -38.36
C SER A 586 -41.04 24.84 -38.52
N ALA A 587 -40.38 23.86 -39.14
CA ALA A 587 -38.92 23.84 -39.31
C ALA A 587 -38.35 25.04 -40.10
N GLY A 588 -39.18 25.79 -40.84
CA GLY A 588 -38.76 27.02 -41.54
C GLY A 588 -38.79 28.29 -40.69
N GLN A 589 -39.36 28.23 -39.47
CA GLN A 589 -39.53 29.39 -38.58
C GLN A 589 -38.37 29.58 -37.59
N TYR A 590 -37.38 28.71 -37.60
CA TYR A 590 -36.19 28.82 -36.75
C TYR A 590 -34.96 28.26 -37.45
N GLN A 591 -33.78 28.75 -37.06
CA GLN A 591 -32.50 28.14 -37.42
C GLN A 591 -31.95 27.38 -36.21
N LEU A 592 -31.55 26.12 -36.39
CA LEU A 592 -31.06 25.27 -35.29
C LEU A 592 -29.81 25.84 -34.61
N SER A 593 -28.90 26.44 -35.38
CA SER A 593 -27.70 27.11 -34.86
C SER A 593 -28.07 28.23 -33.88
N GLU A 594 -28.95 29.15 -34.30
CA GLU A 594 -29.41 30.27 -33.48
C GLU A 594 -30.21 29.80 -32.27
N LEU A 595 -31.08 28.80 -32.45
CA LEU A 595 -31.87 28.18 -31.38
C LEU A 595 -30.97 27.58 -30.29
N PHE A 596 -29.92 26.86 -30.68
CA PHE A 596 -28.98 26.27 -29.72
C PHE A 596 -28.02 27.32 -29.13
N GLU A 597 -27.68 28.36 -29.88
CA GLU A 597 -26.83 29.44 -29.40
C GLU A 597 -27.52 30.36 -28.40
N HIS A 598 -28.84 30.53 -28.48
CA HIS A 598 -29.55 31.46 -27.60
C HIS A 598 -30.38 30.78 -26.51
N ASP A 599 -30.93 29.59 -26.78
CA ASP A 599 -31.92 28.97 -25.90
C ASP A 599 -31.44 27.63 -25.32
N PHE A 600 -30.79 26.79 -26.14
CA PHE A 600 -30.38 25.44 -25.76
C PHE A 600 -28.89 25.18 -25.96
N HIS A 601 -28.05 25.91 -25.21
CA HIS A 601 -26.58 25.81 -25.29
C HIS A 601 -26.02 24.39 -25.21
N LEU A 602 -26.71 23.49 -24.48
CA LEU A 602 -26.40 22.07 -24.36
C LEU A 602 -26.12 21.41 -25.73
N PHE A 603 -26.88 21.77 -26.77
CA PHE A 603 -26.77 21.16 -28.09
C PHE A 603 -25.82 21.90 -29.04
N LEU A 604 -25.37 23.11 -28.69
CA LEU A 604 -24.53 23.93 -29.56
C LEU A 604 -23.18 23.26 -29.87
N GLY A 605 -22.53 22.72 -28.83
CA GLY A 605 -21.25 22.02 -28.96
C GLY A 605 -21.35 20.81 -29.90
N PRO A 606 -22.23 19.84 -29.59
CA PRO A 606 -22.49 18.69 -30.46
C PRO A 606 -22.95 19.06 -31.89
N TYR A 607 -23.75 20.13 -32.04
CA TYR A 607 -24.20 20.62 -33.35
C TYR A 607 -23.04 21.17 -34.19
N LYS A 608 -22.19 22.02 -33.61
CA LYS A 608 -20.97 22.53 -34.26
C LYS A 608 -19.95 21.41 -34.52
N GLU A 609 -19.93 20.36 -33.69
CA GLU A 609 -19.10 19.18 -33.93
C GLU A 609 -19.52 18.41 -35.18
N LYS A 610 -20.83 18.23 -35.44
CA LYS A 610 -21.32 17.63 -36.68
C LYS A 610 -20.77 18.35 -37.92
N GLU A 611 -20.79 19.68 -37.92
CA GLU A 611 -20.27 20.49 -39.04
C GLU A 611 -18.75 20.33 -39.20
N ARG A 612 -18.01 20.36 -38.10
CA ARG A 612 -16.54 20.17 -38.09
C ARG A 612 -16.12 18.75 -38.49
N ALA A 613 -16.81 17.73 -37.98
CA ALA A 613 -16.56 16.33 -38.33
C ALA A 613 -16.81 16.07 -39.83
N ALA A 614 -17.83 16.70 -40.43
CA ALA A 614 -18.07 16.62 -41.86
C ALA A 614 -16.92 17.25 -42.67
N GLY A 615 -16.39 18.40 -42.25
CA GLY A 615 -15.19 19.03 -42.84
C GLY A 615 -13.94 18.15 -42.72
N PHE A 616 -13.65 17.64 -41.53
CA PHE A 616 -12.50 16.77 -41.30
C PHE A 616 -12.60 15.43 -42.06
N ARG A 617 -13.81 14.88 -42.22
CA ARG A 617 -14.04 13.67 -43.04
C ARG A 617 -13.74 13.91 -44.51
N LYS A 618 -14.03 15.10 -45.05
CA LYS A 618 -13.60 15.49 -46.41
C LYS A 618 -12.07 15.53 -46.50
N LEU A 619 -11.39 16.00 -45.46
CA LEU A 619 -9.92 16.00 -45.41
C LEU A 619 -9.34 14.58 -45.36
N LEU A 620 -9.90 13.67 -44.56
CA LEU A 620 -9.50 12.26 -44.57
C LEU A 620 -9.73 11.58 -45.93
N ASN A 621 -10.73 12.01 -46.72
CA ASN A 621 -10.91 11.51 -48.09
C ASN A 621 -9.72 11.86 -48.98
N ALA A 622 -9.17 13.07 -48.85
CA ALA A 622 -8.04 13.53 -49.68
C ALA A 622 -6.78 12.69 -49.45
N MET A 623 -6.66 12.04 -48.29
CA MET A 623 -5.49 11.24 -47.92
C MET A 623 -5.48 9.81 -48.45
N GLN A 624 -6.56 9.35 -49.09
CA GLN A 624 -6.61 8.02 -49.73
C GLN A 624 -6.21 6.86 -48.78
N LEU A 625 -6.60 6.93 -47.50
CA LEU A 625 -6.18 6.01 -46.43
C LEU A 625 -6.62 4.53 -46.60
N GLY A 626 -7.31 4.17 -47.67
CA GLY A 626 -7.75 2.80 -47.95
C GLY A 626 -8.49 2.15 -46.79
N ALA A 627 -8.09 0.94 -46.42
CA ALA A 627 -8.67 0.16 -45.32
C ALA A 627 -8.43 0.77 -43.93
N MET A 628 -7.43 1.63 -43.76
CA MET A 628 -7.15 2.32 -42.49
C MET A 628 -8.10 3.47 -42.20
N ARG A 629 -8.89 3.92 -43.18
CA ARG A 629 -9.76 5.08 -43.04
C ARG A 629 -10.70 5.02 -41.82
N PRO A 630 -11.45 3.93 -41.57
CA PRO A 630 -12.38 3.89 -40.43
C PRO A 630 -11.67 4.07 -39.10
N LEU A 631 -10.42 3.61 -38.99
CA LEU A 631 -9.60 3.74 -37.79
C LEU A 631 -9.14 5.19 -37.56
N PHE A 632 -8.71 5.90 -38.61
CA PHE A 632 -8.39 7.32 -38.50
C PHE A 632 -9.62 8.15 -38.13
N GLU A 633 -10.78 7.81 -38.70
CA GLU A 633 -12.05 8.49 -38.43
C GLU A 633 -12.53 8.22 -36.99
N SER A 634 -12.45 6.98 -36.49
CA SER A 634 -12.88 6.66 -35.12
C SER A 634 -11.99 7.30 -34.06
N ALA A 635 -10.68 7.37 -34.29
CA ALA A 635 -9.73 7.97 -33.36
C ALA A 635 -10.01 9.46 -33.05
N THR A 636 -10.69 10.18 -33.95
CA THR A 636 -11.08 11.58 -33.72
C THR A 636 -12.19 11.77 -32.69
N ARG A 637 -12.88 10.68 -32.30
CA ARG A 637 -14.05 10.71 -31.42
C ARG A 637 -13.69 10.57 -29.93
N GLU A 638 -12.45 10.23 -29.63
CA GLU A 638 -11.98 9.94 -28.26
C GLU A 638 -10.63 10.62 -27.98
N LYS A 639 -10.34 10.88 -26.70
CA LYS A 639 -9.05 11.45 -26.28
C LYS A 639 -7.87 10.49 -26.50
N SER A 640 -8.14 9.19 -26.52
CA SER A 640 -7.16 8.13 -26.69
C SER A 640 -7.69 7.02 -27.59
N CYS A 641 -6.80 6.35 -28.32
CA CYS A 641 -7.12 5.17 -29.13
C CYS A 641 -6.37 3.95 -28.57
N SER A 642 -7.06 2.81 -28.44
CA SER A 642 -6.47 1.55 -28.00
C SER A 642 -5.61 0.89 -29.09
N GLU A 643 -6.02 1.01 -30.34
CA GLU A 643 -5.31 0.46 -31.51
C GLU A 643 -4.06 1.28 -31.83
N LYS A 644 -2.89 0.62 -31.95
CA LYS A 644 -1.60 1.27 -32.19
C LYS A 644 -1.00 0.88 -33.54
N LEU A 645 -0.41 1.84 -34.25
CA LEU A 645 0.15 1.64 -35.59
C LEU A 645 1.69 1.59 -35.59
N VAL A 646 2.25 0.89 -34.60
CA VAL A 646 3.70 0.78 -34.41
C VAL A 646 4.27 -0.59 -34.76
N SER A 647 3.44 -1.59 -35.05
CA SER A 647 3.91 -2.91 -35.48
C SER A 647 4.58 -2.85 -36.87
N PRO A 648 5.50 -3.77 -37.20
CA PRO A 648 6.16 -3.81 -38.51
C PRO A 648 5.17 -3.80 -39.69
N GLU A 649 4.09 -4.58 -39.59
CA GLU A 649 3.06 -4.71 -40.64
C GLU A 649 2.30 -3.38 -40.81
N LYS A 650 1.94 -2.73 -39.69
CA LYS A 650 1.26 -1.42 -39.72
C LYS A 650 2.15 -0.29 -40.19
N ARG A 651 3.45 -0.34 -39.91
CA ARG A 651 4.43 0.62 -40.44
C ARG A 651 4.57 0.49 -41.96
N GLU A 652 4.60 -0.72 -42.49
CA GLU A 652 4.66 -0.96 -43.94
C GLU A 652 3.38 -0.51 -44.63
N GLU A 653 2.21 -0.82 -44.05
CA GLU A 653 0.91 -0.37 -44.56
C GLU A 653 0.81 1.17 -44.57
N LEU A 654 1.24 1.85 -43.50
CA LEU A 654 1.35 3.32 -43.47
C LEU A 654 2.33 3.84 -44.52
N LYS A 655 3.50 3.23 -44.67
CA LYS A 655 4.50 3.65 -45.67
C LYS A 655 3.92 3.59 -47.07
N ASN A 656 3.27 2.50 -47.44
CA ASN A 656 2.64 2.34 -48.75
C ASN A 656 1.59 3.41 -49.04
N ILE A 657 0.80 3.81 -48.03
CA ILE A 657 -0.17 4.90 -48.16
C ILE A 657 0.55 6.24 -48.33
N PHE A 658 1.45 6.60 -47.41
CA PHE A 658 2.04 7.93 -47.37
C PHE A 658 3.07 8.19 -48.49
N ASP A 659 3.68 7.15 -49.07
CA ASP A 659 4.50 7.27 -50.29
C ASP A 659 3.67 7.73 -51.50
N THR A 660 2.35 7.51 -51.50
CA THR A 660 1.48 8.08 -52.54
C THR A 660 1.28 9.58 -52.37
N LEU A 661 1.44 10.12 -51.15
CA LEU A 661 1.15 11.50 -50.75
C LEU A 661 2.39 12.38 -50.64
N LEU A 662 3.55 11.78 -50.45
CA LEU A 662 4.82 12.45 -50.15
C LEU A 662 5.89 12.12 -51.18
N ASP A 663 6.74 13.10 -51.50
CA ASP A 663 7.96 12.91 -52.29
C ASP A 663 9.18 12.86 -51.35
N PRO A 664 10.00 11.80 -51.40
CA PRO A 664 11.25 11.77 -50.64
C PRO A 664 12.25 12.77 -51.21
N SER A 665 12.98 13.45 -50.33
CA SER A 665 14.07 14.34 -50.72
C SER A 665 15.30 13.51 -51.09
N PRO A 666 15.95 13.79 -52.23
CA PRO A 666 17.16 13.08 -52.63
C PRO A 666 18.40 13.44 -51.79
N GLU A 667 18.36 14.52 -50.99
CA GLU A 667 19.54 15.06 -50.29
C GLU A 667 19.51 14.85 -48.76
N ASN A 668 18.35 14.52 -48.18
CA ASN A 668 18.17 14.32 -46.73
C ASN A 668 16.99 13.36 -46.49
N ASP A 669 16.93 12.67 -45.34
CA ASP A 669 15.79 11.84 -44.90
C ASP A 669 14.53 12.68 -44.58
N ARG A 670 14.04 13.46 -45.56
CA ARG A 670 12.91 14.37 -45.45
C ARG A 670 11.89 14.07 -46.55
N TYR A 671 10.63 14.33 -46.26
CA TYR A 671 9.51 14.08 -47.15
C TYR A 671 8.74 15.37 -47.41
N PHE A 672 8.50 15.71 -48.67
CA PHE A 672 7.75 16.90 -49.07
C PHE A 672 6.36 16.53 -49.56
N LEU A 673 5.40 17.46 -49.38
CA LEU A 673 4.02 17.24 -49.79
C LEU A 673 3.93 17.29 -51.33
N LYS A 674 3.42 16.23 -51.97
CA LYS A 674 3.16 16.24 -53.41
C LYS A 674 2.19 17.35 -53.77
N GLU A 675 2.43 18.05 -54.88
CA GLU A 675 1.58 19.17 -55.28
C GLU A 675 0.14 18.72 -55.57
N ALA A 676 -0.07 17.56 -56.20
CA ALA A 676 -1.40 17.00 -56.42
C ALA A 676 -2.15 16.74 -55.10
N HIS A 677 -1.45 16.27 -54.07
CA HIS A 677 -2.04 16.02 -52.76
C HIS A 677 -2.30 17.33 -52.00
N TYR A 678 -1.40 18.30 -52.08
CA TYR A 678 -1.62 19.65 -51.56
C TYR A 678 -2.91 20.27 -52.12
N GLN A 679 -3.11 20.23 -53.44
CA GLN A 679 -4.33 20.73 -54.08
C GLN A 679 -5.58 19.98 -53.62
N ALA A 680 -5.49 18.65 -53.43
CA ALA A 680 -6.59 17.85 -52.89
C ALA A 680 -6.96 18.26 -51.43
N VAL A 681 -5.96 18.53 -50.59
CA VAL A 681 -6.16 19.01 -49.20
C VAL A 681 -6.79 20.41 -49.20
N MET A 682 -6.35 21.31 -50.08
CA MET A 682 -6.95 22.65 -50.22
C MET A 682 -8.40 22.59 -50.68
N ALA A 683 -8.71 21.76 -51.69
CA ALA A 683 -10.06 21.56 -52.18
C ALA A 683 -10.98 20.94 -51.12
N ALA A 684 -10.51 19.92 -50.40
CA ALA A 684 -11.26 19.27 -49.33
C ALA A 684 -11.57 20.22 -48.16
N SER A 685 -10.69 21.20 -47.91
CA SER A 685 -10.84 22.21 -46.87
C SER A 685 -11.60 23.46 -47.32
N GLY A 686 -11.99 23.55 -48.61
CA GLY A 686 -12.66 24.73 -49.17
C GLY A 686 -11.74 25.96 -49.33
N LEU A 687 -10.42 25.76 -49.39
CA LEU A 687 -9.41 26.82 -49.37
C LEU A 687 -8.72 27.06 -50.72
N SER A 688 -9.20 26.44 -51.81
CA SER A 688 -8.60 26.61 -53.15
C SER A 688 -8.55 28.06 -53.64
N ALA A 689 -9.45 28.92 -53.17
CA ALA A 689 -9.49 30.35 -53.49
C ALA A 689 -9.02 31.26 -52.35
N ALA A 690 -8.55 30.69 -51.22
CA ALA A 690 -8.06 31.45 -50.07
C ALA A 690 -6.67 32.03 -50.33
N ASP A 691 -6.30 33.09 -49.59
CA ASP A 691 -4.95 33.65 -49.65
C ASP A 691 -3.90 32.69 -49.08
N LEU A 692 -2.62 32.93 -49.42
CA LEU A 692 -1.51 32.07 -49.03
C LEU A 692 -1.32 32.01 -47.50
N SER A 693 -1.65 33.09 -46.78
CA SER A 693 -1.51 33.15 -45.32
C SER A 693 -2.55 32.25 -44.65
N GLN A 694 -3.80 32.27 -45.13
CA GLN A 694 -4.86 31.41 -44.64
C GLN A 694 -4.57 29.93 -44.94
N GLN A 695 -4.06 29.63 -46.14
CA GLN A 695 -3.62 28.26 -46.49
C GLN A 695 -2.48 27.79 -45.57
N ALA A 696 -1.50 28.65 -45.29
CA ALA A 696 -0.39 28.34 -44.38
C ALA A 696 -0.84 28.06 -42.95
N ARG A 697 -1.74 28.89 -42.39
CA ARG A 697 -2.32 28.68 -41.04
C ARG A 697 -3.06 27.35 -40.94
N THR A 698 -3.86 27.02 -41.96
CA THR A 698 -4.58 25.74 -42.03
C THR A 698 -3.62 24.55 -42.07
N LEU A 699 -2.59 24.59 -42.92
CA LEU A 699 -1.60 23.50 -42.97
C LEU A 699 -0.84 23.34 -41.64
N LEU A 700 -0.56 24.43 -40.92
CA LEU A 700 0.06 24.35 -39.59
C LEU A 700 -0.86 23.69 -38.55
N CYS A 701 -2.15 24.04 -38.52
CA CYS A 701 -3.14 23.36 -37.67
C CYS A 701 -3.23 21.86 -38.02
N LEU A 702 -3.23 21.52 -39.31
CA LEU A 702 -3.24 20.12 -39.76
C LEU A 702 -1.98 19.36 -39.34
N ALA A 703 -0.82 20.00 -39.41
CA ALA A 703 0.41 19.41 -38.89
C ALA A 703 0.27 19.02 -37.41
N ALA A 704 -0.34 19.87 -36.58
CA ALA A 704 -0.61 19.55 -35.18
C ALA A 704 -1.55 18.33 -35.03
N VAL A 705 -2.60 18.21 -35.84
CA VAL A 705 -3.50 17.05 -35.85
C VAL A 705 -2.76 15.75 -36.17
N PHE A 706 -1.86 15.75 -37.16
CA PHE A 706 -1.08 14.55 -37.51
C PHE A 706 0.00 14.22 -36.47
N ILE A 707 0.50 15.21 -35.73
CA ILE A 707 1.33 14.97 -34.56
C ILE A 707 0.52 14.27 -33.47
N ARG A 708 -0.73 14.67 -33.24
CA ARG A 708 -1.62 13.99 -32.28
C ARG A 708 -1.85 12.54 -32.67
N TYR A 709 -2.13 12.26 -33.94
CA TYR A 709 -2.22 10.89 -34.45
C TYR A 709 -0.95 10.07 -34.17
N SER A 710 0.24 10.66 -34.32
CA SER A 710 1.51 9.97 -34.04
C SER A 710 1.84 9.80 -32.55
N SER A 711 1.07 10.41 -31.65
CA SER A 711 1.36 10.44 -30.21
C SER A 711 0.94 9.16 -29.48
N SER A 712 1.50 8.96 -28.28
CA SER A 712 1.18 7.84 -27.38
C SER A 712 -0.32 7.69 -27.08
N ALA A 713 -1.05 8.82 -27.09
CA ALA A 713 -2.48 8.81 -26.84
C ALA A 713 -3.28 8.19 -27.99
N VAL A 714 -2.84 8.33 -29.24
CA VAL A 714 -3.59 7.87 -30.43
C VAL A 714 -2.94 6.61 -31.01
N PHE A 715 -2.09 6.72 -32.05
CA PHE A 715 -1.53 5.53 -32.72
C PHE A 715 -0.10 5.17 -32.30
N GLY A 716 0.56 6.00 -31.48
CA GLY A 716 1.87 5.69 -30.89
C GLY A 716 1.77 5.05 -29.51
N THR A 717 2.93 4.73 -28.94
CA THR A 717 3.12 4.31 -27.55
C THR A 717 4.03 5.32 -26.84
N GLU A 718 4.32 5.09 -25.56
CA GLU A 718 5.28 5.93 -24.82
C GLU A 718 6.71 5.84 -25.39
N TYR A 719 7.04 4.72 -26.03
CA TYR A 719 8.39 4.40 -26.50
C TYR A 719 8.53 4.44 -28.01
N ASP A 720 7.43 4.54 -28.76
CA ASP A 720 7.42 4.39 -30.20
C ASP A 720 6.33 5.23 -30.87
N SER A 721 6.59 5.74 -32.07
CA SER A 721 5.69 6.65 -32.79
C SER A 721 5.68 6.32 -34.29
N PRO A 722 4.49 6.26 -34.93
CA PRO A 722 4.41 5.97 -36.37
C PRO A 722 5.13 7.03 -37.20
N ILE A 723 6.32 6.69 -37.70
CA ILE A 723 7.25 7.66 -38.28
C ILE A 723 6.69 8.37 -39.53
N MET A 724 5.91 7.65 -40.37
CA MET A 724 5.30 8.24 -41.56
C MET A 724 4.29 9.35 -41.23
N LEU A 725 3.60 9.26 -40.08
CA LEU A 725 2.70 10.32 -39.62
C LEU A 725 3.48 11.56 -39.17
N ARG A 726 4.66 11.37 -38.57
CA ARG A 726 5.57 12.48 -38.24
C ARG A 726 6.12 13.15 -39.49
N TYR A 727 6.52 12.37 -40.49
CA TYR A 727 6.96 12.90 -41.78
C TYR A 727 5.86 13.66 -42.50
N TYR A 728 4.63 13.16 -42.48
CA TYR A 728 3.50 13.86 -43.06
C TYR A 728 3.17 15.17 -42.33
N ALA A 729 3.16 15.15 -40.98
CA ALA A 729 3.00 16.37 -40.19
C ALA A 729 4.09 17.39 -40.50
N TRP A 730 5.34 16.93 -40.68
CA TRP A 730 6.45 17.80 -41.05
C TRP A 730 6.26 18.38 -42.44
N ALA A 731 5.86 17.57 -43.43
CA ALA A 731 5.62 18.00 -44.80
C ALA A 731 4.56 19.10 -44.89
N LEU A 732 3.48 18.97 -44.11
CA LEU A 732 2.43 19.99 -43.97
C LEU A 732 3.01 21.29 -43.38
N MET A 733 3.79 21.19 -42.30
CA MET A 733 4.43 22.34 -41.66
C MET A 733 5.47 23.02 -42.58
N ALA A 734 6.23 22.24 -43.36
CA ALA A 734 7.20 22.74 -44.31
C ALA A 734 6.53 23.49 -45.47
N LYS A 735 5.43 22.95 -46.00
CA LYS A 735 4.61 23.63 -47.02
C LYS A 735 3.97 24.91 -46.44
N ALA A 736 3.50 24.91 -45.19
CA ALA A 736 3.01 26.12 -44.52
C ALA A 736 4.09 27.22 -44.49
N ASN A 737 5.31 26.88 -44.10
CA ASN A 737 6.42 27.83 -44.06
C ASN A 737 6.83 28.33 -45.46
N GLN A 738 6.67 27.50 -46.49
CA GLN A 738 6.91 27.89 -47.89
C GLN A 738 5.86 28.91 -48.39
N LEU A 739 4.59 28.74 -48.01
CA LEU A 739 3.49 29.62 -48.42
C LEU A 739 3.54 30.96 -47.69
N ASP A 740 3.76 30.94 -46.38
CA ASP A 740 3.88 32.13 -45.54
C ASP A 740 4.74 31.85 -44.30
N SER A 741 6.00 32.28 -44.36
CA SER A 741 6.94 32.13 -43.24
C SER A 741 6.56 32.97 -42.01
N ALA A 742 5.74 34.01 -42.15
CA ALA A 742 5.33 34.86 -41.03
C ALA A 742 4.35 34.16 -40.06
N VAL A 743 3.83 32.99 -40.44
CA VAL A 743 3.03 32.12 -39.54
C VAL A 743 3.88 31.58 -38.38
N PHE A 744 5.22 31.58 -38.50
CA PHE A 744 6.15 31.13 -37.48
C PHE A 744 6.89 32.29 -36.82
N ASP A 745 7.15 32.18 -35.51
CA ASP A 745 8.13 33.03 -34.84
C ASP A 745 9.56 32.74 -35.30
N SER A 746 10.45 33.71 -35.11
CA SER A 746 11.87 33.58 -35.44
C SER A 746 12.48 32.31 -34.80
N GLY A 747 13.01 31.42 -35.64
CA GLY A 747 13.61 30.14 -35.23
C GLY A 747 12.61 29.04 -34.84
N GLN A 748 11.30 29.32 -34.78
CA GLN A 748 10.27 28.37 -34.34
C GLN A 748 10.12 27.19 -35.30
N PHE A 749 10.11 27.45 -36.61
CA PHE A 749 10.03 26.41 -37.65
C PHE A 749 11.18 25.40 -37.53
N THR A 750 12.41 25.88 -37.33
CA THR A 750 13.60 25.04 -37.16
C THR A 750 13.52 24.23 -35.87
N ASN A 751 13.10 24.85 -34.76
CA ASN A 751 12.96 24.16 -33.47
C ASN A 751 11.93 23.02 -33.55
N TRP A 752 10.74 23.28 -34.11
CA TRP A 752 9.74 22.22 -34.29
C TRP A 752 10.16 21.16 -35.30
N THR A 753 10.92 21.52 -36.34
CA THR A 753 11.52 20.53 -37.26
C THR A 753 12.46 19.59 -36.51
N ASP A 754 13.38 20.13 -35.70
CA ASP A 754 14.33 19.32 -34.93
C ASP A 754 13.59 18.41 -33.93
N SER A 755 12.57 18.92 -33.22
CA SER A 755 11.71 18.14 -32.32
C SER A 755 10.89 17.05 -33.02
N LEU A 756 10.31 17.37 -34.18
CA LEU A 756 9.42 16.48 -34.92
C LEU A 756 10.16 15.38 -35.66
N LEU A 757 11.41 15.58 -36.04
CA LEU A 757 12.23 14.58 -36.74
C LEU A 757 13.30 13.92 -35.84
N GLY A 758 13.48 14.40 -34.61
CA GLY A 758 14.49 13.85 -33.69
C GLY A 758 15.93 14.23 -34.05
N LEU A 759 16.12 15.35 -34.76
CA LEU A 759 17.45 15.80 -35.19
C LEU A 759 18.20 16.46 -34.01
N LYS A 760 19.54 16.33 -34.01
CA LYS A 760 20.44 16.93 -32.99
C LYS A 760 20.17 16.51 -31.53
N GLY A 761 19.62 15.32 -31.30
CA GLY A 761 19.32 14.81 -29.95
C GLY A 761 18.15 15.51 -29.24
N LYS A 762 17.40 16.38 -29.94
CA LYS A 762 16.23 17.11 -29.40
C LYS A 762 14.91 16.37 -29.64
N PHE A 763 14.83 15.08 -29.30
CA PHE A 763 13.55 14.37 -29.41
C PHE A 763 12.56 14.88 -28.35
N THR A 764 11.45 15.47 -28.79
CA THR A 764 10.32 15.83 -27.93
C THR A 764 9.20 14.83 -28.19
N CYS A 765 8.59 14.26 -27.15
CA CYS A 765 7.48 13.33 -27.36
C CYS A 765 6.35 14.03 -28.13
N ALA A 766 5.73 13.32 -29.08
CA ALA A 766 4.72 13.91 -29.98
C ALA A 766 3.52 14.51 -29.21
N ALA A 767 3.18 13.97 -28.04
CA ALA A 767 2.14 14.54 -27.18
C ALA A 767 2.48 15.96 -26.68
N MET A 768 3.74 16.18 -26.24
CA MET A 768 4.19 17.50 -25.80
C MET A 768 4.27 18.49 -26.97
N LEU A 769 4.77 18.04 -28.13
CA LEU A 769 4.82 18.86 -29.33
C LEU A 769 3.42 19.26 -29.83
N PHE A 770 2.46 18.35 -29.76
CA PHE A 770 1.04 18.65 -30.02
C PHE A 770 0.53 19.75 -29.10
N HIS A 771 0.76 19.66 -27.78
CA HIS A 771 0.36 20.70 -26.83
C HIS A 771 1.00 22.06 -27.16
N MET A 772 2.29 22.09 -27.48
CA MET A 772 2.98 23.34 -27.84
C MET A 772 2.39 23.98 -29.12
N MET A 773 2.17 23.18 -30.16
CA MET A 773 1.64 23.68 -31.44
C MET A 773 0.18 24.10 -31.35
N THR A 774 -0.63 23.39 -30.56
CA THR A 774 -2.03 23.76 -30.33
C THR A 774 -2.17 25.02 -29.50
N GLU A 775 -1.41 25.17 -28.41
CA GLU A 775 -1.36 26.41 -27.63
C GLU A 775 -0.93 27.61 -28.48
N TYR A 776 0.10 27.43 -29.31
CA TYR A 776 0.56 28.45 -30.24
C TYR A 776 -0.54 28.84 -31.23
N SER A 777 -1.19 27.85 -31.84
CA SER A 777 -2.27 28.05 -32.82
C SER A 777 -3.50 28.72 -32.20
N ARG A 778 -3.86 28.33 -30.96
CA ARG A 778 -4.99 28.88 -30.21
C ARG A 778 -4.80 30.37 -29.90
N LYS A 779 -3.56 30.81 -29.66
CA LYS A 779 -3.25 32.21 -29.40
C LYS A 779 -3.26 33.08 -30.66
N ARG A 780 -2.92 32.53 -31.82
CA ARG A 780 -2.71 33.32 -33.06
C ARG A 780 -3.82 33.22 -34.09
N PHE A 781 -4.43 32.04 -34.22
CA PHE A 781 -5.47 31.76 -35.21
C PHE A 781 -6.52 30.79 -34.63
N PRO A 782 -7.22 31.19 -33.54
CA PRO A 782 -8.16 30.33 -32.82
C PRO A 782 -9.29 29.79 -33.70
N GLU A 783 -9.80 30.60 -34.63
CA GLU A 783 -10.88 30.20 -35.55
C GLU A 783 -10.44 29.09 -36.50
N VAL A 784 -9.21 29.19 -37.04
CA VAL A 784 -8.65 28.17 -37.95
C VAL A 784 -8.41 26.86 -37.20
N LEU A 785 -7.87 26.94 -35.98
CA LEU A 785 -7.68 25.75 -35.13
C LEU A 785 -9.02 25.09 -34.79
N ALA A 786 -10.02 25.88 -34.40
CA ALA A 786 -11.34 25.38 -34.02
C ALA A 786 -12.05 24.67 -35.19
N GLY A 787 -11.84 25.10 -36.43
CA GLY A 787 -12.39 24.49 -37.64
C GLY A 787 -11.73 23.16 -38.05
N ILE A 788 -10.48 22.93 -37.63
CA ILE A 788 -9.67 21.77 -38.06
C ILE A 788 -9.54 20.71 -36.96
N MET A 789 -9.45 21.12 -35.70
CA MET A 789 -9.19 20.23 -34.59
C MET A 789 -10.39 19.33 -34.31
N PRO A 790 -10.22 17.99 -34.22
CA PRO A 790 -11.23 17.11 -33.68
C PRO A 790 -11.71 17.58 -32.30
N PRO A 791 -13.03 17.67 -32.03
CA PRO A 791 -13.52 18.20 -30.77
C PRO A 791 -13.06 17.42 -29.53
N ALA A 792 -12.90 16.09 -29.66
CA ALA A 792 -12.37 15.26 -28.57
C ALA A 792 -10.91 15.60 -28.20
N TRP A 793 -10.18 16.31 -29.06
CA TRP A 793 -8.76 16.67 -28.89
C TRP A 793 -8.53 18.14 -28.59
N ASN A 794 -9.60 18.95 -28.56
CA ASN A 794 -9.53 20.39 -28.31
C ASN A 794 -9.32 20.72 -26.83
#